data_AF-M0NFC7-F1
#
_entry.id   AF-M0NFC7-F1
#
_cell.length_a   1.000
_cell.length_b   1.000
_cell.length_c   1.000
_cell.angle_alpha   90.00
_cell.angle_beta   90.00
_cell.angle_gamma   90.00
#
_symmetry.space_group_name_H-M   'P 1'
#
loop_
_entity.id
_entity.type
_entity.pdbx_description
1 polymer ?
#
loop_
_entity_poly.entity_id
_entity_poly.type
_entity_poly.pdbx_seq_one_letter_code
_entity_poly.pdbx_strand_id
1 'polypeptide(L)'
;MRRRTFLTALGATSATALSGAGAASSQELLATDGTIRPLAFDSTASLLDGNERPLTDDSLVAVWAESTAYNGDADGNGDAVSYPDGTPIPLVASDDGIVGFGAPIGQDDTDFNYGNEEFLLNVLDAEADGPTVVFDEGHGQFYDTEKFSAFIGYAEANGYEIAATTDIAADLTGADAAIVTSPSEVFSAAERDALVAFVANGGTLLLFDQSDFNNFDATANLNAIAEAIGTGFRFNDDQVYDPENNLYAPFVPLTSNFNTAFDYFADREGLGFELDPSKTYTVEVVEVTDGDTVDVRFEGGQETAIRVLGIDTPETGSATSTERAEEWEGIESYDYLEAAGNAATAFARGELSPGQRVDLSFDANEPARDEFGRVLGYLTYDADGSGSRETLYNHRVIDAGHARVYDSGLARHDEFLAAELDARETGRNVWSASDPANAESIRNDPVEELFVPRAAAIESASGDLSGRVPVRAEATASTPNAPLIAVDDDAGIAMVGSPFVDEAYEIAEGYPVETNGYGNYVFLTHLLSRTAATAGRGPPLHAGPPDTPGNGGPPPHAGPPDRAGPPERNASDEYGEAPVLIDGGHGQFAASYALSAEDAAYYLRYLEGVDIAFEGVNQLATGFGAELLGNGRALLITAPTEAYTETELDAVRTFRKDGGAVVLLGGAVPEVARTNLNTIAEALGSDLRLGGAVTDGTNNLNGNPSVPITTNFGDRFNLFDTYTNETEYGNRKAGSGRSHRKGRRNDS
;
A
#
# COMPACT_ATOMS: atom_id res chain seq x y z
N MET A 1 7.08 -7.68 -3.52
CA MET A 1 6.07 -7.22 -2.53
C MET A 1 5.49 -5.93 -3.05
N ARG A 2 4.16 -5.82 -3.19
CA ARG A 2 3.50 -4.59 -3.67
C ARG A 2 3.31 -3.65 -2.46
N ARG A 3 3.92 -2.46 -2.45
CA ARG A 3 3.79 -1.50 -1.33
C ARG A 3 2.38 -0.91 -1.18
N ARG A 4 1.59 -0.95 -2.25
CA ARG A 4 0.14 -0.73 -2.17
C ARG A 4 -0.57 -1.75 -1.28
N THR A 5 -0.07 -2.99 -1.25
CA THR A 5 -0.46 -3.95 -0.21
C THR A 5 -0.01 -3.35 1.12
N PHE A 6 1.30 -3.06 1.30
CA PHE A 6 1.91 -2.53 2.54
C PHE A 6 1.16 -1.37 3.24
N LEU A 7 0.35 -0.59 2.51
CA LEU A 7 -0.42 0.55 3.06
C LEU A 7 -1.93 0.61 2.72
N THR A 8 -2.55 -0.18 1.83
CA THR A 8 -3.90 0.20 1.31
C THR A 8 -4.95 -0.89 0.99
N ALA A 9 -4.88 -2.12 1.48
CA ALA A 9 -5.87 -3.13 1.09
C ALA A 9 -7.26 -3.02 1.77
N LEU A 10 -8.11 -2.04 1.40
CA LEU A 10 -9.58 -2.12 1.58
C LEU A 10 -10.32 -1.39 0.44
N GLY A 11 -10.92 -2.16 -0.46
CA GLY A 11 -11.75 -1.56 -1.51
C GLY A 11 -12.34 -2.54 -2.53
N ALA A 12 -12.82 -3.71 -2.12
CA ALA A 12 -13.50 -4.61 -3.05
C ALA A 12 -14.54 -5.54 -2.39
N THR A 13 -15.59 -5.00 -1.78
CA THR A 13 -16.83 -5.77 -1.53
C THR A 13 -18.09 -4.94 -1.84
N SER A 14 -18.67 -5.23 -3.01
CA SER A 14 -20.10 -5.25 -3.33
C SER A 14 -21.05 -4.26 -2.62
N ALA A 15 -21.31 -3.11 -3.26
CA ALA A 15 -22.44 -2.25 -2.91
C ALA A 15 -23.79 -2.87 -3.31
N THR A 16 -24.65 -3.14 -2.32
CA THR A 16 -26.11 -3.15 -2.50
C THR A 16 -26.81 -2.40 -1.37
N ALA A 17 -27.21 -1.15 -1.69
CA ALA A 17 -28.33 -0.35 -1.17
C ALA A 17 -28.58 -0.22 0.35
N LEU A 18 -28.49 1.02 0.87
CA LEU A 18 -29.66 1.82 1.27
C LEU A 18 -29.29 3.30 1.56
N SER A 19 -30.16 4.19 1.10
CA SER A 19 -30.09 5.65 1.24
C SER A 19 -30.45 6.15 2.63
N GLY A 20 -29.70 7.13 3.16
CA GLY A 20 -30.11 7.95 4.30
C GLY A 20 -29.00 8.89 4.78
N ALA A 21 -29.28 10.19 4.80
CA ALA A 21 -28.34 11.26 5.10
C ALA A 21 -28.00 11.40 6.60
N GLY A 22 -26.79 11.89 6.89
CA GLY A 22 -26.44 12.54 8.15
C GLY A 22 -25.10 12.08 8.71
N ALA A 23 -24.19 13.03 8.95
CA ALA A 23 -22.90 12.83 9.59
C ALA A 23 -23.01 11.97 10.86
N ALA A 24 -22.27 10.87 10.91
CA ALA A 24 -22.02 10.08 12.10
C ALA A 24 -20.73 9.27 11.90
N SER A 25 -19.76 9.55 12.78
CA SER A 25 -18.67 8.71 13.25
C SER A 25 -17.96 7.80 12.24
N SER A 26 -16.71 8.16 11.93
CA SER A 26 -15.61 7.20 11.84
C SER A 26 -15.56 6.39 13.16
N GLN A 27 -16.41 5.37 13.25
CA GLN A 27 -16.06 4.21 14.07
C GLN A 27 -14.96 3.47 13.31
N GLU A 28 -13.97 3.04 14.07
CA GLU A 28 -12.81 2.27 13.68
C GLU A 28 -13.14 1.16 12.68
N LEU A 29 -12.07 0.66 12.05
CA LEU A 29 -11.98 -0.68 11.49
C LEU A 29 -12.33 -1.74 12.55
N LEU A 30 -13.60 -1.79 12.93
CA LEU A 30 -14.25 -3.03 13.31
C LEU A 30 -14.00 -3.99 12.15
N ALA A 31 -13.71 -5.25 12.45
CA ALA A 31 -13.96 -6.27 11.44
C ALA A 31 -15.40 -6.08 10.95
N THR A 32 -15.54 -5.68 9.69
CA THR A 32 -16.73 -4.99 9.18
C THR A 32 -18.01 -5.83 9.20
N ASP A 33 -17.95 -7.08 9.67
CA ASP A 33 -19.04 -8.03 9.83
C ASP A 33 -19.22 -8.62 11.25
N GLY A 34 -18.39 -8.24 12.24
CA GLY A 34 -18.44 -8.78 13.61
C GLY A 34 -17.66 -10.09 13.81
N THR A 35 -16.71 -10.38 12.91
CA THR A 35 -15.78 -11.52 13.00
C THR A 35 -14.47 -11.09 13.67
N ILE A 36 -13.76 -11.95 14.37
CA ILE A 36 -12.41 -11.61 14.90
C ILE A 36 -11.44 -11.17 13.78
N ARG A 37 -10.39 -10.42 14.17
CA ARG A 37 -9.25 -10.10 13.29
C ARG A 37 -8.55 -11.37 12.77
N PRO A 38 -7.71 -11.28 11.70
CA PRO A 38 -6.89 -12.39 11.24
C PRO A 38 -6.09 -13.04 12.38
N LEU A 39 -5.74 -14.31 12.24
CA LEU A 39 -4.95 -15.05 13.21
C LEU A 39 -3.48 -15.12 12.78
N ALA A 40 -2.59 -14.93 13.73
CA ALA A 40 -1.14 -15.09 13.56
C ALA A 40 -0.68 -16.46 14.06
N PHE A 41 0.12 -17.15 13.25
CA PHE A 41 0.61 -18.49 13.55
C PHE A 41 2.14 -18.52 13.55
N ASP A 42 2.77 -18.22 14.67
CA ASP A 42 4.24 -18.32 14.77
C ASP A 42 4.69 -19.78 14.76
N SER A 43 5.42 -20.16 13.72
CA SER A 43 6.08 -21.46 13.61
C SER A 43 5.08 -22.61 13.68
N THR A 44 4.04 -22.54 12.84
CA THR A 44 2.96 -23.52 12.82
C THR A 44 3.28 -24.74 11.96
N ALA A 45 2.88 -25.91 12.47
CA ALA A 45 2.69 -27.11 11.68
C ALA A 45 1.29 -27.10 11.02
N SER A 46 1.12 -27.93 9.99
CA SER A 46 -0.19 -28.27 9.43
C SER A 46 -0.79 -29.48 10.14
N LEU A 47 -2.06 -29.78 9.85
CA LEU A 47 -2.75 -30.95 10.39
C LEU A 47 -2.99 -32.00 9.30
N LEU A 48 -3.04 -33.28 9.67
CA LEU A 48 -3.29 -34.44 8.81
C LEU A 48 -4.59 -35.15 9.19
N ASP A 49 -5.08 -36.04 8.34
CA ASP A 49 -6.15 -36.96 8.70
C ASP A 49 -5.64 -38.09 9.61
N GLY A 50 -6.57 -38.82 10.24
CA GLY A 50 -6.25 -39.96 11.11
C GLY A 50 -5.43 -41.10 10.47
N ASN A 51 -5.18 -41.06 9.16
CA ASN A 51 -4.35 -42.03 8.42
C ASN A 51 -3.04 -41.43 7.90
N GLU A 52 -2.59 -40.28 8.42
CA GLU A 52 -1.35 -39.59 8.04
C GLU A 52 -1.35 -39.13 6.57
N ARG A 53 -2.48 -38.58 6.12
CA ARG A 53 -2.64 -38.00 4.77
C ARG A 53 -3.15 -36.56 4.87
N PRO A 54 -3.06 -35.76 3.79
CA PRO A 54 -3.67 -34.43 3.76
C PRO A 54 -5.14 -34.45 4.23
N LEU A 55 -5.43 -33.69 5.28
CA LEU A 55 -6.76 -33.48 5.84
C LEU A 55 -7.56 -32.60 4.88
N THR A 56 -8.57 -33.21 4.27
CA THR A 56 -9.45 -32.58 3.27
C THR A 56 -10.92 -32.67 3.65
N ASP A 57 -11.22 -33.12 4.87
CA ASP A 57 -12.55 -33.11 5.42
C ASP A 57 -12.81 -31.77 6.10
N ASP A 58 -13.40 -30.85 5.36
CA ASP A 58 -13.71 -29.49 5.83
C ASP A 58 -14.63 -29.48 7.06
N SER A 59 -15.33 -30.58 7.38
CA SER A 59 -16.15 -30.66 8.59
C SER A 59 -15.33 -30.71 9.88
N LEU A 60 -14.02 -30.97 9.78
CA LEU A 60 -13.09 -30.98 10.90
C LEU A 60 -12.21 -29.73 10.95
N VAL A 61 -12.14 -28.91 9.90
CA VAL A 61 -11.15 -27.83 9.80
C VAL A 61 -11.78 -26.48 10.13
N ALA A 62 -11.29 -25.82 11.18
CA ALA A 62 -11.75 -24.50 11.57
C ALA A 62 -11.00 -23.37 10.85
N VAL A 63 -9.69 -23.53 10.65
CA VAL A 63 -8.83 -22.49 10.06
C VAL A 63 -7.88 -23.11 9.05
N TRP A 64 -7.78 -22.50 7.87
CA TRP A 64 -6.76 -22.82 6.87
C TRP A 64 -5.72 -21.71 6.77
N ALA A 65 -4.53 -22.05 6.28
CA ALA A 65 -3.60 -21.06 5.76
C ALA A 65 -4.16 -20.38 4.50
N GLU A 66 -3.61 -19.22 4.14
CA GLU A 66 -3.93 -18.55 2.88
C GLU A 66 -3.38 -19.35 1.67
N SER A 67 -3.94 -19.11 0.48
CA SER A 67 -3.64 -19.94 -0.70
C SER A 67 -2.19 -19.85 -1.22
N THR A 68 -1.44 -18.88 -0.73
CA THR A 68 -0.01 -18.65 -1.03
C THR A 68 0.91 -19.44 -0.11
N ALA A 69 0.38 -20.01 0.97
CA ALA A 69 1.12 -20.81 1.91
C ALA A 69 1.53 -22.16 1.31
N TYR A 70 2.67 -22.68 1.78
CA TYR A 70 3.18 -24.00 1.44
C TYR A 70 3.81 -24.64 2.67
N ASN A 71 3.91 -25.98 2.68
CA ASN A 71 4.62 -26.68 3.74
C ASN A 71 6.03 -27.11 3.36
N GLY A 72 6.93 -27.04 4.34
CA GLY A 72 8.31 -27.50 4.25
C GLY A 72 8.66 -28.46 5.39
N ASP A 73 9.57 -29.38 5.09
CA ASP A 73 10.29 -30.22 6.05
C ASP A 73 11.51 -29.42 6.51
N ALA A 74 11.41 -28.72 7.64
CA ALA A 74 12.39 -27.71 8.04
C ALA A 74 13.64 -28.36 8.66
N ASP A 75 13.50 -29.51 9.32
CA ASP A 75 14.60 -30.27 9.91
C ASP A 75 15.28 -31.25 8.93
N GLY A 76 14.60 -31.58 7.83
CA GLY A 76 15.09 -32.40 6.72
C GLY A 76 15.19 -33.90 7.03
N ASN A 77 14.46 -34.38 8.04
CA ASN A 77 14.49 -35.77 8.47
C ASN A 77 13.60 -36.68 7.57
N GLY A 78 12.63 -36.09 6.85
CA GLY A 78 11.74 -36.75 5.89
C GLY A 78 10.46 -37.39 6.47
N ASP A 79 9.98 -36.98 7.64
CA ASP A 79 8.68 -37.41 8.21
C ASP A 79 7.52 -36.44 7.98
N ALA A 80 7.79 -35.22 7.49
CA ALA A 80 6.79 -34.28 7.00
C ALA A 80 5.93 -34.83 5.84
N VAL A 81 4.60 -34.68 5.93
CA VAL A 81 3.68 -34.97 4.82
C VAL A 81 3.40 -33.70 4.03
N SER A 82 3.88 -33.61 2.78
CA SER A 82 3.62 -32.45 1.93
C SER A 82 2.17 -32.35 1.44
N TYR A 83 1.59 -31.15 1.50
CA TYR A 83 0.31 -30.85 0.87
C TYR A 83 0.51 -30.59 -0.62
N PRO A 84 -0.27 -31.20 -1.53
CA PRO A 84 -0.15 -30.93 -2.96
C PRO A 84 -0.55 -29.49 -3.32
N ASP A 85 0.12 -28.90 -4.31
CA ASP A 85 -0.20 -27.55 -4.83
C ASP A 85 -1.71 -27.32 -5.02
N GLY A 86 -2.22 -26.23 -4.45
CA GLY A 86 -3.62 -25.84 -4.52
C GLY A 86 -4.55 -26.60 -3.56
N THR A 87 -4.03 -27.47 -2.70
CA THR A 87 -4.78 -28.09 -1.60
C THR A 87 -4.71 -27.17 -0.37
N PRO A 88 -5.84 -26.72 0.20
CA PRO A 88 -5.83 -25.91 1.42
C PRO A 88 -5.09 -26.61 2.56
N ILE A 89 -4.28 -25.87 3.31
CA ILE A 89 -3.47 -26.39 4.42
C ILE A 89 -4.18 -26.06 5.75
N PRO A 90 -4.70 -27.05 6.50
CA PRO A 90 -5.34 -26.83 7.79
C PRO A 90 -4.34 -26.44 8.89
N LEU A 91 -4.66 -25.39 9.64
CA LEU A 91 -3.89 -24.90 10.79
C LEU A 91 -4.58 -25.18 12.14
N VAL A 92 -5.92 -25.24 12.12
CA VAL A 92 -6.73 -25.60 13.30
C VAL A 92 -7.82 -26.59 12.89
N ALA A 93 -7.94 -27.69 13.64
CA ALA A 93 -9.00 -28.67 13.46
C ALA A 93 -9.74 -28.93 14.77
N SER A 94 -11.00 -29.31 14.68
CA SER A 94 -11.88 -29.63 15.81
C SER A 94 -12.67 -30.90 15.50
N ASP A 95 -12.70 -31.81 16.46
CA ASP A 95 -13.43 -33.09 16.40
C ASP A 95 -14.05 -33.38 17.76
N ASP A 96 -15.37 -33.20 17.90
CA ASP A 96 -16.16 -33.56 19.09
C ASP A 96 -15.54 -33.12 20.44
N GLY A 97 -15.17 -31.84 20.62
CA GLY A 97 -14.57 -31.33 21.87
C GLY A 97 -13.05 -31.45 21.96
N ILE A 98 -12.38 -31.97 20.92
CA ILE A 98 -10.92 -31.95 20.81
C ILE A 98 -10.52 -30.96 19.74
N VAL A 99 -9.74 -29.94 20.11
CA VAL A 99 -9.26 -28.90 19.18
C VAL A 99 -7.74 -28.96 19.09
N GLY A 100 -7.23 -29.16 17.88
CA GLY A 100 -5.82 -29.18 17.56
C GLY A 100 -5.37 -27.91 16.87
N PHE A 101 -4.29 -27.31 17.37
CA PHE A 101 -3.67 -26.10 16.82
C PHE A 101 -2.26 -26.45 16.36
N GLY A 102 -1.89 -26.04 15.15
CA GLY A 102 -0.53 -26.24 14.63
C GLY A 102 0.56 -25.39 15.31
N ALA A 103 0.17 -24.40 16.13
CA ALA A 103 1.08 -23.51 16.86
C ALA A 103 0.49 -23.13 18.24
N PRO A 104 1.33 -22.74 19.22
CA PRO A 104 0.90 -22.23 20.53
C PRO A 104 0.43 -20.77 20.45
N ILE A 105 -0.71 -20.54 19.79
CA ILE A 105 -1.21 -19.21 19.40
C ILE A 105 -1.62 -18.25 20.54
N GLY A 106 -1.50 -18.66 21.81
CA GLY A 106 -1.88 -17.86 22.99
C GLY A 106 -0.72 -17.48 23.90
N GLN A 107 0.51 -17.75 23.48
CA GLN A 107 1.71 -17.46 24.25
C GLN A 107 2.04 -15.95 24.27
N ASP A 108 2.79 -15.48 25.26
CA ASP A 108 3.01 -14.06 25.57
C ASP A 108 3.78 -13.30 24.49
N ASP A 109 4.53 -13.99 23.61
CA ASP A 109 5.14 -13.35 22.43
C ASP A 109 4.16 -13.23 21.24
N THR A 110 2.90 -13.67 21.38
CA THR A 110 1.85 -13.49 20.36
C THR A 110 1.43 -12.03 20.30
N ASP A 111 1.33 -11.49 19.09
CA ASP A 111 0.75 -10.15 18.89
C ASP A 111 -0.79 -10.20 19.01
N PHE A 112 -1.32 -9.88 20.20
CA PHE A 112 -2.76 -9.78 20.45
C PHE A 112 -3.44 -8.56 19.77
N ASN A 113 -2.72 -7.83 18.90
CA ASN A 113 -3.39 -7.01 17.88
C ASN A 113 -3.99 -7.85 16.73
N TYR A 114 -3.91 -9.17 16.81
CA TYR A 114 -4.64 -10.13 15.99
C TYR A 114 -5.74 -10.80 16.80
N GLY A 115 -6.55 -11.67 16.17
CA GLY A 115 -7.71 -12.27 16.83
C GLY A 115 -7.39 -13.46 17.75
N ASN A 116 -6.12 -13.69 18.10
CA ASN A 116 -5.62 -14.94 18.67
C ASN A 116 -6.22 -15.29 20.05
N GLU A 117 -6.19 -14.36 21.00
CA GLU A 117 -6.75 -14.53 22.34
C GLU A 117 -8.27 -14.63 22.31
N GLU A 118 -8.90 -13.85 21.44
CA GLU A 118 -10.35 -13.85 21.24
C GLU A 118 -10.80 -15.20 20.67
N PHE A 119 -10.08 -15.72 19.69
CA PHE A 119 -10.29 -17.04 19.10
C PHE A 119 -10.15 -18.16 20.14
N LEU A 120 -9.08 -18.17 20.94
CA LEU A 120 -8.91 -19.17 21.98
C LEU A 120 -10.04 -19.14 23.01
N LEU A 121 -10.48 -17.95 23.40
CA LEU A 121 -11.61 -17.81 24.32
C LEU A 121 -12.93 -18.22 23.67
N ASN A 122 -13.16 -17.89 22.39
CA ASN A 122 -14.30 -18.36 21.61
C ASN A 122 -14.33 -19.90 21.51
N VAL A 123 -13.18 -20.54 21.32
CA VAL A 123 -13.06 -22.01 21.31
C VAL A 123 -13.44 -22.59 22.68
N LEU A 124 -12.93 -22.02 23.77
CA LEU A 124 -13.32 -22.44 25.12
C LEU A 124 -14.82 -22.24 25.37
N ASP A 125 -15.41 -21.14 24.90
CA ASP A 125 -16.85 -20.86 25.06
C ASP A 125 -17.72 -21.84 24.26
N ALA A 126 -17.24 -22.28 23.10
CA ALA A 126 -17.96 -23.16 22.20
C ALA A 126 -17.87 -24.64 22.63
N GLU A 127 -16.70 -25.08 23.09
CA GLU A 127 -16.43 -26.49 23.33
C GLU A 127 -16.55 -26.88 24.82
N ALA A 128 -16.13 -26.03 25.76
CA ALA A 128 -16.12 -26.37 27.18
C ALA A 128 -17.49 -26.20 27.85
N ASP A 129 -17.93 -27.21 28.60
CA ASP A 129 -19.21 -27.17 29.35
C ASP A 129 -19.16 -26.28 30.62
N GLY A 130 -18.00 -25.70 30.94
CA GLY A 130 -17.79 -24.89 32.13
C GLY A 130 -16.40 -24.20 32.19
N PRO A 131 -16.13 -23.44 33.27
CA PRO A 131 -14.99 -22.53 33.33
C PRO A 131 -13.69 -23.15 33.84
N THR A 132 -13.69 -24.37 34.38
CA THR A 132 -12.49 -24.92 35.05
C THR A 132 -11.56 -25.56 34.03
N VAL A 133 -10.36 -25.01 33.87
CA VAL A 133 -9.36 -25.50 32.90
C VAL A 133 -8.11 -25.95 33.63
N VAL A 134 -7.61 -27.14 33.27
CA VAL A 134 -6.30 -27.61 33.73
C VAL A 134 -5.26 -27.48 32.62
N PHE A 135 -4.09 -26.94 32.95
CA PHE A 135 -2.98 -26.74 32.01
C PHE A 135 -1.85 -27.70 32.36
N ASP A 136 -1.47 -28.58 31.43
CA ASP A 136 -0.41 -29.56 31.69
C ASP A 136 0.98 -28.92 31.71
N GLU A 137 1.68 -29.08 32.82
CA GLU A 137 3.10 -28.77 33.01
C GLU A 137 3.90 -30.03 33.45
N GLY A 138 3.27 -31.21 33.39
CA GLY A 138 3.84 -32.48 33.85
C GLY A 138 4.77 -33.17 32.85
N HIS A 139 4.81 -32.73 31.58
CA HIS A 139 5.44 -33.46 30.49
C HIS A 139 6.48 -32.62 29.72
N GLY A 140 7.19 -31.74 30.43
CA GLY A 140 8.33 -31.02 29.91
C GLY A 140 7.97 -29.98 28.85
N GLN A 141 6.83 -29.31 29.02
CA GLN A 141 6.39 -28.22 28.17
C GLN A 141 7.40 -27.08 28.16
N PHE A 142 7.69 -26.54 26.97
CA PHE A 142 8.35 -25.24 26.87
C PHE A 142 7.33 -24.10 27.09
N TYR A 143 6.11 -24.29 26.60
CA TYR A 143 4.98 -23.36 26.71
C TYR A 143 4.15 -23.66 27.96
N ASP A 144 4.64 -23.24 29.11
CA ASP A 144 3.94 -23.37 30.39
C ASP A 144 3.02 -22.17 30.66
N THR A 145 2.38 -22.15 31.84
CA THR A 145 1.50 -21.05 32.24
C THR A 145 2.23 -19.72 32.43
N GLU A 146 3.56 -19.72 32.63
CA GLU A 146 4.36 -18.49 32.65
C GLU A 146 4.42 -17.87 31.26
N LYS A 147 4.50 -18.70 30.20
CA LYS A 147 4.47 -18.25 28.80
C LYS A 147 3.08 -17.95 28.26
N PHE A 148 2.01 -18.34 28.93
CA PHE A 148 0.62 -18.05 28.53
C PHE A 148 -0.02 -17.03 29.48
N SER A 149 0.78 -16.29 30.25
CA SER A 149 0.29 -15.50 31.38
C SER A 149 -0.69 -14.40 30.97
N ALA A 150 -0.49 -13.79 29.80
CA ALA A 150 -1.39 -12.78 29.25
C ALA A 150 -2.75 -13.37 28.89
N PHE A 151 -2.76 -14.45 28.10
CA PHE A 151 -3.99 -15.15 27.74
C PHE A 151 -4.73 -15.70 28.96
N ILE A 152 -4.01 -16.28 29.93
CA ILE A 152 -4.61 -16.78 31.17
C ILE A 152 -5.29 -15.63 31.93
N GLY A 153 -4.61 -14.49 32.09
CA GLY A 153 -5.22 -13.31 32.72
C GLY A 153 -6.46 -12.81 31.98
N TYR A 154 -6.45 -12.89 30.65
CA TYR A 154 -7.61 -12.55 29.82
C TYR A 154 -8.77 -13.54 30.00
N ALA A 155 -8.50 -14.84 29.97
CA ALA A 155 -9.51 -15.87 30.19
C ALA A 155 -10.10 -15.78 31.60
N GLU A 156 -9.29 -15.54 32.62
CA GLU A 156 -9.73 -15.31 34.00
C GLU A 156 -10.60 -14.05 34.14
N ALA A 157 -10.24 -12.96 33.46
CA ALA A 157 -11.07 -11.76 33.40
C ALA A 157 -12.45 -12.01 32.76
N ASN A 158 -12.52 -13.02 31.89
CA ASN A 158 -13.73 -13.48 31.22
C ASN A 158 -14.41 -14.67 31.94
N GLY A 159 -13.96 -15.04 33.13
CA GLY A 159 -14.66 -15.97 34.02
C GLY A 159 -14.18 -17.42 34.00
N TYR A 160 -13.08 -17.72 33.30
CA TYR A 160 -12.40 -19.02 33.38
C TYR A 160 -11.54 -19.13 34.65
N GLU A 161 -11.27 -20.36 35.07
CA GLU A 161 -10.38 -20.70 36.17
C GLU A 161 -9.30 -21.64 35.64
N ILE A 162 -8.13 -21.11 35.25
CA ILE A 162 -7.05 -21.90 34.65
C ILE A 162 -6.00 -22.22 35.71
N ALA A 163 -5.68 -23.51 35.88
CA ALA A 163 -4.67 -23.96 36.85
C ALA A 163 -3.65 -24.91 36.22
N ALA A 164 -2.37 -24.62 36.42
CA ALA A 164 -1.28 -25.53 36.09
C ALA A 164 -1.35 -26.82 36.91
N THR A 165 -1.05 -27.96 36.29
CA THR A 165 -0.92 -29.26 36.95
C THR A 165 0.30 -30.02 36.45
N THR A 166 0.90 -30.82 37.33
CA THR A 166 1.94 -31.79 36.99
C THR A 166 1.45 -33.24 37.11
N ASP A 167 0.16 -33.45 37.42
CA ASP A 167 -0.51 -34.75 37.50
C ASP A 167 -1.90 -34.62 36.84
N ILE A 168 -1.89 -34.42 35.52
CA ILE A 168 -3.12 -34.19 34.74
C ILE A 168 -4.14 -35.31 34.96
N ALA A 169 -3.72 -36.57 35.06
CA ALA A 169 -4.63 -37.69 35.30
C ALA A 169 -5.44 -37.56 36.60
N ALA A 170 -4.85 -36.97 37.65
CA ALA A 170 -5.55 -36.70 38.91
C ALA A 170 -6.48 -35.49 38.82
N ASP A 171 -6.03 -34.43 38.14
CA ASP A 171 -6.67 -33.11 38.17
C ASP A 171 -7.73 -32.90 37.06
N LEU A 172 -7.85 -33.80 36.08
CA LEU A 172 -8.99 -33.85 35.15
C LEU A 172 -10.33 -34.03 35.88
N THR A 173 -10.32 -34.53 37.12
CA THR A 173 -11.56 -34.72 37.90
C THR A 173 -12.12 -33.37 38.36
N GLY A 174 -13.12 -32.87 37.63
CA GLY A 174 -13.78 -31.59 37.91
C GLY A 174 -13.28 -30.43 37.06
N ALA A 175 -12.39 -30.69 36.11
CA ALA A 175 -12.13 -29.79 35.01
C ALA A 175 -13.23 -29.92 33.93
N ASP A 176 -13.46 -28.85 33.20
CA ASP A 176 -14.32 -28.79 32.02
C ASP A 176 -13.49 -28.81 30.73
N ALA A 177 -12.27 -28.27 30.79
CA ALA A 177 -11.29 -28.36 29.71
C ALA A 177 -9.87 -28.68 30.20
N ALA A 178 -9.03 -29.18 29.31
CA ALA A 178 -7.60 -29.39 29.53
C ALA A 178 -6.79 -28.82 28.36
N ILE A 179 -5.64 -28.22 28.66
CA ILE A 179 -4.69 -27.69 27.68
C ILE A 179 -3.39 -28.49 27.76
N VAL A 180 -2.89 -28.94 26.61
CA VAL A 180 -1.58 -29.59 26.46
C VAL A 180 -0.82 -28.93 25.31
N THR A 181 0.37 -28.43 25.60
CA THR A 181 1.22 -27.71 24.62
C THR A 181 2.54 -28.44 24.40
N SER A 182 2.84 -28.87 23.17
CA SER A 182 4.13 -29.45 22.74
C SER A 182 4.89 -30.27 23.82
N PRO A 183 4.31 -31.37 24.33
CA PRO A 183 4.88 -32.13 25.45
C PRO A 183 6.14 -32.90 25.04
N SER A 184 7.32 -32.50 25.56
CA SER A 184 8.58 -33.18 25.24
C SER A 184 8.72 -34.58 25.85
N GLU A 185 7.93 -34.89 26.87
CA GLU A 185 7.88 -36.21 27.52
C GLU A 185 6.63 -37.01 27.15
N VAL A 186 6.78 -38.34 27.08
CA VAL A 186 5.70 -39.26 26.69
C VAL A 186 4.68 -39.40 27.83
N PHE A 187 3.41 -39.17 27.53
CA PHE A 187 2.31 -39.50 28.43
C PHE A 187 2.26 -41.01 28.70
N SER A 188 2.09 -41.41 29.95
CA SER A 188 1.90 -42.80 30.31
C SER A 188 0.58 -43.36 29.76
N ALA A 189 0.46 -44.68 29.73
CA ALA A 189 -0.81 -45.32 29.35
C ALA A 189 -1.97 -44.93 30.29
N ALA A 190 -1.69 -44.69 31.57
CA ALA A 190 -2.72 -44.30 32.53
C ALA A 190 -3.20 -42.86 32.31
N GLU A 191 -2.31 -41.94 31.95
CA GLU A 191 -2.69 -40.55 31.61
C GLU A 191 -3.49 -40.52 30.31
N ARG A 192 -3.07 -41.26 29.27
CA ARG A 192 -3.87 -41.38 28.04
C ARG A 192 -5.25 -41.99 28.31
N ASP A 193 -5.33 -43.05 29.11
CA ASP A 193 -6.63 -43.64 29.49
C ASP A 193 -7.50 -42.62 30.26
N ALA A 194 -6.91 -41.73 31.07
CA ALA A 194 -7.61 -40.66 31.77
C ALA A 194 -8.13 -39.58 30.80
N LEU A 195 -7.32 -39.14 29.84
CA LEU A 195 -7.75 -38.19 28.79
C LEU A 195 -8.87 -38.77 27.92
N VAL A 196 -8.78 -40.04 27.52
CA VAL A 196 -9.85 -40.74 26.79
C VAL A 196 -11.14 -40.76 27.61
N ALA A 197 -11.04 -41.07 28.91
CA ALA A 197 -12.20 -41.07 29.79
C ALA A 197 -12.77 -39.66 30.00
N PHE A 198 -11.93 -38.64 30.10
CA PHE A 198 -12.31 -37.25 30.26
C PHE A 198 -13.13 -36.75 29.06
N VAL A 199 -12.61 -36.92 27.84
CA VAL A 199 -13.31 -36.59 26.60
C VAL A 199 -14.62 -37.36 26.47
N ALA A 200 -14.61 -38.67 26.74
CA ALA A 200 -15.82 -39.49 26.67
C ALA A 200 -16.91 -39.06 27.68
N ASN A 201 -16.56 -38.27 28.70
CA ASN A 201 -17.49 -37.70 29.68
C ASN A 201 -17.85 -36.23 29.39
N GLY A 202 -17.49 -35.70 28.21
CA GLY A 202 -17.79 -34.32 27.79
C GLY A 202 -16.70 -33.30 28.09
N GLY A 203 -15.53 -33.72 28.55
CA GLY A 203 -14.39 -32.84 28.76
C GLY A 203 -13.77 -32.37 27.45
N THR A 204 -13.39 -31.09 27.37
CA THR A 204 -12.77 -30.50 26.19
C THR A 204 -11.24 -30.56 26.25
N LEU A 205 -10.58 -30.87 25.13
CA LEU A 205 -9.12 -30.95 25.07
C LEU A 205 -8.55 -30.03 23.99
N LEU A 206 -7.72 -29.07 24.38
CA LEU A 206 -6.97 -28.20 23.48
C LEU A 206 -5.53 -28.72 23.39
N LEU A 207 -5.10 -29.06 22.18
CA LEU A 207 -3.80 -29.63 21.88
C LEU A 207 -3.03 -28.66 20.97
N PHE A 208 -1.92 -28.13 21.46
CA PHE A 208 -1.07 -27.21 20.70
C PHE A 208 0.20 -27.93 20.29
N ASP A 209 0.46 -27.95 19.00
CA ASP A 209 1.72 -28.40 18.43
C ASP A 209 2.61 -27.22 18.08
N GLN A 210 3.78 -27.50 17.50
CA GLN A 210 4.69 -26.51 16.93
C GLN A 210 5.51 -27.14 15.81
N SER A 211 5.90 -26.34 14.81
CA SER A 211 6.76 -26.79 13.72
C SER A 211 8.10 -27.39 14.16
N ASP A 212 8.63 -28.29 13.35
CA ASP A 212 9.86 -29.09 13.44
C ASP A 212 11.20 -28.34 13.48
N PHE A 213 11.25 -27.01 13.65
CA PHE A 213 12.50 -26.25 13.55
C PHE A 213 13.57 -26.71 14.58
N ASN A 214 14.59 -27.44 14.10
CA ASN A 214 15.63 -28.16 14.87
C ASN A 214 15.16 -29.40 15.67
N ASN A 215 14.10 -30.10 15.25
CA ASN A 215 13.55 -31.31 15.90
C ASN A 215 13.13 -31.02 17.36
N PHE A 216 12.60 -29.83 17.61
CA PHE A 216 12.01 -29.44 18.91
C PHE A 216 10.50 -29.66 18.95
N ASP A 217 9.93 -30.25 17.91
CA ASP A 217 8.54 -30.63 17.84
C ASP A 217 8.26 -31.85 18.74
N ALA A 218 7.10 -31.82 19.36
CA ALA A 218 6.59 -32.89 20.22
C ALA A 218 5.50 -33.68 19.49
N THR A 219 5.50 -33.63 18.15
CA THR A 219 4.45 -34.12 17.25
C THR A 219 4.07 -35.56 17.59
N ALA A 220 5.07 -36.43 17.80
CA ALA A 220 4.85 -37.84 18.13
C ALA A 220 4.12 -38.04 19.47
N ASN A 221 4.38 -37.20 20.48
CA ASN A 221 3.75 -37.30 21.79
C ASN A 221 2.29 -36.82 21.74
N LEU A 222 2.00 -35.74 21.00
CA LEU A 222 0.63 -35.28 20.74
C LEU A 222 -0.15 -36.30 19.93
N ASN A 223 0.45 -36.84 18.86
CA ASN A 223 -0.19 -37.85 18.02
C ASN A 223 -0.49 -39.15 18.79
N ALA A 224 0.28 -39.49 19.84
CA ALA A 224 -0.05 -40.60 20.73
C ALA A 224 -1.31 -40.33 21.60
N ILE A 225 -1.59 -39.06 21.95
CA ILE A 225 -2.83 -38.65 22.63
C ILE A 225 -4.00 -38.69 21.63
N ALA A 226 -3.83 -38.05 20.47
CA ALA A 226 -4.81 -38.02 19.38
C ALA A 226 -5.25 -39.44 18.95
N GLU A 227 -4.29 -40.37 18.80
CA GLU A 227 -4.57 -41.78 18.48
C GLU A 227 -5.32 -42.52 19.59
N ALA A 228 -5.01 -42.25 20.86
CA ALA A 228 -5.67 -42.91 21.98
C ALA A 228 -7.15 -42.48 22.10
N ILE A 229 -7.44 -41.20 21.83
CA ILE A 229 -8.79 -40.64 21.80
C ILE A 229 -9.53 -41.07 20.53
N GLY A 230 -8.82 -41.15 19.41
CA GLY A 230 -9.35 -41.51 18.11
C GLY A 230 -9.86 -40.32 17.30
N THR A 231 -9.15 -39.19 17.35
CA THR A 231 -9.51 -37.97 16.60
C THR A 231 -9.44 -38.18 15.08
N GLY A 232 -10.27 -37.45 14.34
CA GLY A 232 -10.30 -37.41 12.88
C GLY A 232 -9.08 -36.72 12.26
N PHE A 233 -8.35 -35.93 13.06
CA PHE A 233 -7.11 -35.27 12.68
C PHE A 233 -5.90 -35.77 13.48
N ARG A 234 -4.70 -35.47 12.95
CA ARG A 234 -3.38 -35.66 13.56
C ARG A 234 -2.53 -34.42 13.29
N PHE A 235 -1.42 -34.28 13.98
CA PHE A 235 -0.43 -33.23 13.75
C PHE A 235 0.59 -33.69 12.70
N ASN A 236 0.98 -32.78 11.81
CA ASN A 236 2.03 -33.01 10.83
C ASN A 236 3.38 -32.59 11.41
N ASP A 237 4.43 -33.30 11.04
CA ASP A 237 5.79 -32.94 11.43
C ASP A 237 6.40 -32.01 10.36
N ASP A 238 5.81 -30.82 10.22
CA ASP A 238 6.19 -29.87 9.18
C ASP A 238 6.18 -28.42 9.66
N GLN A 239 6.58 -27.51 8.77
CA GLN A 239 6.42 -26.08 8.96
C GLN A 239 5.66 -25.47 7.79
N VAL A 240 4.65 -24.67 8.10
CA VAL A 240 3.92 -23.88 7.11
C VAL A 240 4.58 -22.52 6.95
N TYR A 241 4.86 -22.15 5.70
CA TYR A 241 5.40 -20.84 5.33
C TYR A 241 4.43 -20.10 4.40
N ASP A 242 4.32 -18.79 4.55
CA ASP A 242 3.61 -17.92 3.63
C ASP A 242 4.42 -16.65 3.34
N PRO A 243 5.07 -16.53 2.17
CA PRO A 243 5.87 -15.35 1.84
C PRO A 243 5.05 -14.10 1.52
N GLU A 244 3.73 -14.23 1.32
CA GLU A 244 2.84 -13.13 0.93
C GLU A 244 1.96 -12.66 2.10
N ASN A 245 1.41 -13.57 2.88
CA ASN A 245 0.52 -13.28 4.02
C ASN A 245 1.19 -13.69 5.33
N ASN A 246 2.07 -12.83 5.85
CA ASN A 246 2.76 -13.06 7.12
C ASN A 246 2.96 -11.75 7.89
N LEU A 247 3.23 -11.85 9.19
CA LEU A 247 3.40 -10.68 10.05
C LEU A 247 4.73 -9.95 9.79
N TYR A 248 5.84 -10.69 9.87
CA TYR A 248 7.19 -10.13 9.65
C TYR A 248 8.17 -11.13 9.01
N ALA A 249 7.81 -12.41 8.94
CA ALA A 249 8.61 -13.43 8.31
C ALA A 249 7.72 -14.54 7.76
N PRO A 250 8.12 -15.23 6.67
CA PRO A 250 7.28 -16.26 6.05
C PRO A 250 6.83 -17.38 7.00
N PHE A 251 7.56 -17.65 8.08
CA PHE A 251 7.21 -18.66 9.07
C PHE A 251 6.21 -18.19 10.14
N VAL A 252 5.67 -16.99 10.01
CA VAL A 252 4.59 -16.44 10.86
C VAL A 252 3.38 -16.10 9.98
N PRO A 253 2.68 -17.10 9.39
CA PRO A 253 1.55 -16.83 8.51
C PRO A 253 0.44 -16.07 9.23
N LEU A 254 -0.19 -15.16 8.49
CA LEU A 254 -1.43 -14.49 8.85
C LEU A 254 -2.55 -15.07 8.01
N THR A 255 -3.70 -15.38 8.62
CA THR A 255 -4.85 -15.91 7.89
C THR A 255 -6.18 -15.36 8.40
N SER A 256 -7.07 -15.09 7.46
CA SER A 256 -8.49 -14.82 7.71
C SER A 256 -9.39 -15.89 7.07
N ASN A 257 -8.79 -16.98 6.59
CA ASN A 257 -9.45 -18.10 5.93
C ASN A 257 -10.17 -19.00 6.95
N PHE A 258 -11.25 -18.47 7.51
CA PHE A 258 -12.03 -19.07 8.58
C PHE A 258 -13.18 -19.92 8.05
N ASN A 259 -13.38 -21.10 8.64
CA ASN A 259 -14.55 -21.91 8.44
C ASN A 259 -15.69 -21.46 9.35
N THR A 260 -16.53 -20.55 8.87
CA THR A 260 -17.71 -20.02 9.61
C THR A 260 -18.80 -21.06 9.93
N ALA A 261 -18.60 -22.34 9.61
CA ALA A 261 -19.40 -23.43 10.16
C ALA A 261 -19.13 -23.68 11.66
N PHE A 262 -17.98 -23.21 12.17
CA PHE A 262 -17.64 -23.21 13.59
C PHE A 262 -17.95 -21.85 14.21
N ASP A 263 -18.43 -21.84 15.45
CA ASP A 263 -18.80 -20.63 16.19
C ASP A 263 -17.59 -19.97 16.90
N TYR A 264 -16.38 -20.11 16.33
CA TYR A 264 -15.12 -19.68 16.96
C TYR A 264 -14.69 -18.23 16.66
N PHE A 265 -15.41 -17.54 15.78
CA PHE A 265 -14.89 -16.31 15.16
C PHE A 265 -15.66 -15.06 15.56
N ALA A 266 -16.45 -15.09 16.64
CA ALA A 266 -17.16 -13.91 17.09
C ALA A 266 -16.19 -12.87 17.68
N ASP A 267 -16.26 -11.64 17.17
CA ASP A 267 -15.49 -10.49 17.66
C ASP A 267 -15.85 -10.16 19.12
N ARG A 268 -14.85 -9.82 19.94
CA ARG A 268 -15.03 -9.47 21.36
C ARG A 268 -13.93 -8.52 21.85
N GLU A 269 -14.15 -7.89 23.01
CA GLU A 269 -13.11 -7.05 23.63
C GLU A 269 -11.92 -7.94 24.05
N GLY A 270 -10.81 -7.86 23.29
CA GLY A 270 -9.59 -8.65 23.47
C GLY A 270 -8.50 -7.98 24.32
N LEU A 271 -7.30 -8.57 24.28
CA LEU A 271 -6.05 -8.00 24.81
C LEU A 271 -5.41 -7.00 23.85
N GLY A 272 -5.80 -7.03 22.58
CA GLY A 272 -5.47 -5.98 21.62
C GLY A 272 -5.88 -4.61 22.15
N PHE A 273 -4.99 -3.62 22.03
CA PHE A 273 -5.30 -2.26 22.46
C PHE A 273 -5.84 -1.45 21.30
N GLU A 274 -7.11 -1.09 21.43
CA GLU A 274 -7.77 -0.15 20.54
C GLU A 274 -7.22 1.26 20.75
N LEU A 275 -6.74 1.83 19.66
CA LEU A 275 -6.27 3.21 19.62
C LEU A 275 -7.39 4.07 19.08
N ASP A 276 -8.00 4.89 19.94
CA ASP A 276 -8.86 5.98 19.49
C ASP A 276 -8.02 7.03 18.74
N PRO A 277 -8.15 7.17 17.41
CA PRO A 277 -7.31 8.05 16.60
C PRO A 277 -7.56 9.53 16.90
N SER A 278 -8.65 9.87 17.58
CA SER A 278 -8.94 11.25 17.99
C SER A 278 -8.16 11.69 19.23
N LYS A 279 -7.48 10.76 19.92
CA LYS A 279 -6.71 11.03 21.13
C LYS A 279 -5.22 11.15 20.86
N THR A 280 -4.56 11.88 21.75
CA THR A 280 -3.10 11.89 21.88
C THR A 280 -2.72 11.03 23.07
N TYR A 281 -1.76 10.12 22.87
CA TYR A 281 -1.26 9.22 23.90
C TYR A 281 0.13 9.66 24.33
N THR A 282 0.35 9.80 25.63
CA THR A 282 1.69 9.94 26.18
C THR A 282 2.29 8.55 26.36
N VAL A 283 3.32 8.25 25.59
CA VAL A 283 4.02 6.95 25.58
C VAL A 283 5.49 7.11 25.97
N GLU A 284 6.11 6.03 26.45
CA GLU A 284 7.54 5.98 26.79
C GLU A 284 8.31 5.27 25.66
N VAL A 285 9.38 5.88 25.15
CA VAL A 285 10.26 5.24 24.16
C VAL A 285 10.98 4.07 24.82
N VAL A 286 10.87 2.88 24.23
CA VAL A 286 11.55 1.66 24.68
C VAL A 286 12.87 1.53 23.93
N GLU A 287 12.79 1.47 22.60
CA GLU A 287 13.92 1.33 21.69
C GLU A 287 13.63 2.05 20.38
N VAL A 288 14.69 2.44 19.68
CA VAL A 288 14.63 2.93 18.31
C VAL A 288 15.23 1.87 17.40
N THR A 289 14.36 1.24 16.63
CA THR A 289 14.67 0.17 15.67
C THR A 289 15.50 0.75 14.53
N ASP A 290 14.98 1.78 13.86
CA ASP A 290 15.63 2.49 12.76
C ASP A 290 15.18 3.98 12.71
N GLY A 291 15.38 4.66 11.58
CA GLY A 291 15.12 6.08 11.43
C GLY A 291 13.64 6.47 11.42
N ASP A 292 12.75 5.53 11.11
CA ASP A 292 11.30 5.73 10.98
C ASP A 292 10.46 4.76 11.81
N THR A 293 11.08 3.87 12.57
CA THR A 293 10.41 2.89 13.42
C THR A 293 10.90 2.97 14.87
N VAL A 294 9.96 3.15 15.80
CA VAL A 294 10.23 3.35 17.23
C VAL A 294 9.32 2.48 18.09
N ASP A 295 9.89 1.69 18.98
CA ASP A 295 9.12 0.90 19.95
C ASP A 295 8.76 1.77 21.15
N VAL A 296 7.47 1.76 21.52
CA VAL A 296 6.96 2.57 22.63
C VAL A 296 6.12 1.74 23.59
N ARG A 297 6.08 2.18 24.85
CA ARG A 297 5.26 1.62 25.91
C ARG A 297 4.12 2.56 26.29
N PHE A 298 2.90 2.07 26.25
CA PHE A 298 1.68 2.78 26.67
C PHE A 298 1.47 2.76 28.19
N GLU A 299 0.59 3.65 28.67
CA GLU A 299 0.11 3.59 30.05
C GLU A 299 -0.69 2.29 30.26
N GLY A 300 -0.13 1.36 31.04
CA GLY A 300 -0.65 -0.01 31.19
C GLY A 300 0.40 -1.09 30.98
N GLY A 301 1.54 -0.73 30.35
CA GLY A 301 2.70 -1.61 30.20
C GLY A 301 2.83 -2.27 28.83
N GLN A 302 1.82 -2.17 27.97
CA GLN A 302 1.87 -2.69 26.61
C GLN A 302 2.92 -1.97 25.76
N GLU A 303 3.70 -2.74 25.01
CA GLU A 303 4.70 -2.25 24.05
C GLU A 303 4.25 -2.51 22.62
N THR A 304 4.54 -1.59 21.71
CA THR A 304 4.24 -1.74 20.28
C THR A 304 5.14 -0.84 19.44
N ALA A 305 5.42 -1.25 18.21
CA ALA A 305 6.17 -0.46 17.24
C ALA A 305 5.28 0.64 16.63
N ILE A 306 5.82 1.86 16.60
CA ILE A 306 5.27 2.99 15.86
C ILE A 306 6.06 3.15 14.56
N ARG A 307 5.40 3.01 13.41
CA ARG A 307 5.91 3.52 12.13
C ARG A 307 5.59 5.00 12.05
N VAL A 308 6.64 5.81 12.05
CA VAL A 308 6.57 7.27 12.05
C VAL A 308 5.98 7.72 10.71
N LEU A 309 4.77 8.28 10.76
CA LEU A 309 3.94 8.52 9.58
C LEU A 309 4.52 9.60 8.65
N GLY A 310 4.50 9.35 7.35
CA GLY A 310 4.88 10.30 6.29
C GLY A 310 6.38 10.43 6.05
N ILE A 311 7.20 9.55 6.63
CA ILE A 311 8.64 9.51 6.39
C ILE A 311 9.09 8.11 6.01
N ASP A 312 10.17 8.04 5.24
CA ASP A 312 10.87 6.81 4.89
C ASP A 312 12.37 7.08 4.97
N THR A 313 13.09 6.26 5.74
CA THR A 313 14.55 6.35 5.87
C THR A 313 15.20 5.24 5.05
N PRO A 314 16.45 5.42 4.55
CA PRO A 314 17.09 4.37 3.78
C PRO A 314 17.22 3.07 4.59
N GLU A 315 17.04 1.94 3.93
CA GLU A 315 17.04 0.62 4.55
C GLU A 315 18.43 0.25 5.09
N THR A 316 18.48 -0.58 6.13
CA THR A 316 19.75 -1.00 6.77
C THR A 316 19.96 -2.51 6.79
N GLY A 317 21.21 -2.96 6.67
CA GLY A 317 21.61 -4.34 6.93
C GLY A 317 20.93 -5.37 6.03
N SER A 318 20.20 -6.32 6.63
CA SER A 318 19.49 -7.36 5.85
C SER A 318 18.32 -6.82 5.03
N ALA A 319 17.83 -5.62 5.33
CA ALA A 319 16.76 -4.96 4.58
C ALA A 319 17.27 -4.23 3.32
N THR A 320 18.58 -4.10 3.08
CA THR A 320 19.10 -3.44 1.86
C THR A 320 18.57 -4.10 0.57
N SER A 321 18.23 -5.39 0.60
CA SER A 321 17.63 -6.08 -0.56
C SER A 321 16.21 -5.62 -0.93
N THR A 322 15.53 -4.87 -0.06
CA THR A 322 14.20 -4.29 -0.28
C THR A 322 14.24 -2.80 -0.59
N GLU A 323 15.44 -2.19 -0.57
CA GLU A 323 15.67 -0.79 -0.93
C GLU A 323 15.38 -0.54 -2.42
N ARG A 324 14.93 0.68 -2.74
CA ARG A 324 14.61 1.12 -4.11
C ARG A 324 15.29 2.44 -4.40
N ALA A 325 16.36 2.38 -5.16
CA ALA A 325 17.07 3.59 -5.57
C ALA A 325 16.17 4.52 -6.40
N GLU A 326 15.15 3.98 -7.07
CA GLU A 326 14.17 4.72 -7.87
C GLU A 326 13.37 5.76 -7.08
N GLU A 327 13.33 5.68 -5.75
CA GLU A 327 12.62 6.59 -4.86
C GLU A 327 13.51 7.72 -4.30
N TRP A 328 14.84 7.59 -4.43
CA TRP A 328 15.82 8.56 -3.93
C TRP A 328 16.34 9.44 -5.05
N GLU A 329 15.74 10.61 -5.26
CA GLU A 329 15.99 11.44 -6.45
C GLU A 329 17.50 11.69 -6.67
N GLY A 330 18.01 11.29 -7.83
CA GLY A 330 19.42 11.44 -8.18
C GLY A 330 20.43 10.59 -7.38
N ILE A 331 20.00 9.58 -6.61
CA ILE A 331 20.88 8.67 -5.84
C ILE A 331 20.68 7.22 -6.30
N GLU A 332 21.73 6.60 -6.88
CA GLU A 332 21.65 5.24 -7.43
C GLU A 332 22.43 4.18 -6.60
N SER A 333 23.17 4.61 -5.57
CA SER A 333 24.09 3.73 -4.84
C SER A 333 23.46 3.12 -3.59
N TYR A 334 23.12 1.83 -3.66
CA TYR A 334 22.63 1.06 -2.50
C TYR A 334 23.60 1.05 -1.31
N ASP A 335 24.91 0.91 -1.54
CA ASP A 335 25.92 0.98 -0.47
C ASP A 335 25.90 2.35 0.24
N TYR A 336 25.63 3.42 -0.50
CA TYR A 336 25.50 4.76 0.06
C TYR A 336 24.20 4.89 0.86
N LEU A 337 23.08 4.40 0.32
CA LEU A 337 21.78 4.39 1.00
C LEU A 337 21.86 3.62 2.32
N GLU A 338 22.47 2.43 2.34
CA GLU A 338 22.67 1.68 3.59
C GLU A 338 23.47 2.47 4.63
N ALA A 339 24.53 3.17 4.22
CA ALA A 339 25.30 4.04 5.11
C ALA A 339 24.47 5.24 5.62
N ALA A 340 23.60 5.79 4.77
CA ALA A 340 22.69 6.87 5.13
C ALA A 340 21.57 6.39 6.09
N GLY A 341 21.05 5.19 5.92
CA GLY A 341 20.08 4.56 6.83
C GLY A 341 20.64 4.35 8.24
N ASN A 342 21.91 3.91 8.32
CA ASN A 342 22.63 3.84 9.59
C ASN A 342 22.77 5.23 10.26
N ALA A 343 22.98 6.28 9.46
CA ALA A 343 23.05 7.65 9.96
C ALA A 343 21.67 8.18 10.43
N ALA A 344 20.59 7.84 9.71
CA ALA A 344 19.22 8.16 10.09
C ALA A 344 18.83 7.48 11.41
N THR A 345 19.17 6.20 11.58
CA THR A 345 18.98 5.46 12.85
C THR A 345 19.74 6.10 14.01
N ALA A 346 20.99 6.53 13.77
CA ALA A 346 21.78 7.21 14.80
C ALA A 346 21.20 8.59 15.17
N PHE A 347 20.64 9.32 14.20
CA PHE A 347 19.92 10.57 14.42
C PHE A 347 18.66 10.34 15.27
N ALA A 348 17.84 9.35 14.91
CA ALA A 348 16.65 8.95 15.64
C ALA A 348 16.93 8.62 17.11
N ARG A 349 17.95 7.79 17.38
CA ARG A 349 18.42 7.47 18.74
C ARG A 349 18.89 8.69 19.53
N GLY A 350 19.37 9.72 18.84
CA GLY A 350 19.79 10.98 19.46
C GLY A 350 18.62 11.88 19.87
N GLU A 351 17.53 11.87 19.11
CA GLU A 351 16.33 12.68 19.34
C GLU A 351 15.31 11.96 20.27
N LEU A 352 15.24 10.63 20.20
CA LEU A 352 14.28 9.77 20.90
C LEU A 352 15.01 8.73 21.77
N SER A 353 15.40 9.11 22.99
CA SER A 353 16.15 8.24 23.90
C SER A 353 15.24 7.25 24.67
N PRO A 354 15.69 6.01 24.97
CA PRO A 354 14.97 5.09 25.85
C PRO A 354 14.59 5.73 27.20
N GLY A 355 13.34 5.52 27.63
CA GLY A 355 12.73 6.11 28.82
C GLY A 355 12.20 7.54 28.63
N GLN A 356 12.43 8.17 27.48
CA GLN A 356 11.86 9.48 27.15
C GLN A 356 10.36 9.37 26.91
N ARG A 357 9.60 10.34 27.42
CA ARG A 357 8.16 10.43 27.11
C ARG A 357 7.95 11.25 25.84
N VAL A 358 7.11 10.74 24.95
CA VAL A 358 6.69 11.39 23.70
C VAL A 358 5.17 11.38 23.60
N ASP A 359 4.61 12.30 22.83
CA ASP A 359 3.19 12.32 22.52
C ASP A 359 2.98 11.72 21.13
N LEU A 360 2.18 10.65 21.08
CA LEU A 360 1.72 9.98 19.87
C LEU A 360 0.36 10.54 19.48
N SER A 361 0.22 10.97 18.23
CA SER A 361 -1.04 11.43 17.63
C SER A 361 -1.20 10.88 16.21
N PHE A 362 -2.41 10.92 15.67
CA PHE A 362 -2.78 10.30 14.40
C PHE A 362 -3.17 11.33 13.35
N ASP A 363 -3.03 10.96 12.08
CA ASP A 363 -3.57 11.74 10.97
C ASP A 363 -5.05 11.40 10.74
N ALA A 364 -5.84 12.36 10.27
CA ALA A 364 -7.27 12.15 10.05
C ALA A 364 -7.57 11.46 8.70
N ASN A 365 -6.61 11.47 7.78
CA ASN A 365 -6.72 10.89 6.44
C ASN A 365 -6.05 9.51 6.35
N GLU A 366 -5.33 9.10 7.39
CA GLU A 366 -4.65 7.79 7.45
C GLU A 366 -5.26 6.92 8.55
N PRO A 367 -5.25 5.59 8.40
CA PRO A 367 -5.65 4.69 9.47
C PRO A 367 -4.66 4.76 10.64
N ALA A 368 -5.12 4.45 11.86
CA ALA A 368 -4.24 4.41 13.04
C ALA A 368 -3.21 3.26 13.00
N ARG A 369 -3.47 2.26 12.17
CA ARG A 369 -2.60 1.11 11.93
C ARG A 369 -2.55 0.80 10.44
N ASP A 370 -1.44 0.26 9.99
CA ASP A 370 -1.33 -0.30 8.64
C ASP A 370 -1.88 -1.73 8.58
N GLU A 371 -1.74 -2.39 7.42
CA GLU A 371 -2.25 -3.75 7.21
C GLU A 371 -1.53 -4.83 8.03
N PHE A 372 -0.31 -4.55 8.52
CA PHE A 372 0.46 -5.44 9.40
C PHE A 372 0.20 -5.12 10.87
N GLY A 373 -0.82 -4.31 11.17
CA GLY A 373 -1.18 -3.93 12.53
C GLY A 373 -0.21 -2.96 13.19
N ARG A 374 0.83 -2.46 12.49
CA ARG A 374 1.78 -1.50 13.08
C ARG A 374 1.10 -0.15 13.25
N VAL A 375 1.40 0.52 14.35
CA VAL A 375 0.78 1.82 14.65
C VAL A 375 1.40 2.90 13.78
N LEU A 376 0.56 3.66 13.08
CA LEU A 376 0.97 4.80 12.26
C LEU A 376 0.77 6.08 13.06
N GLY A 377 1.78 6.93 13.21
CA GLY A 377 1.56 8.18 13.92
C GLY A 377 2.67 9.22 13.87
N TYR A 378 2.31 10.38 14.41
CA TYR A 378 3.18 11.52 14.64
C TYR A 378 3.70 11.49 16.07
N LEU A 379 5.01 11.67 16.22
CA LEU A 379 5.68 11.73 17.52
C LEU A 379 6.14 13.16 17.82
N THR A 380 5.66 13.73 18.92
CA THR A 380 6.20 14.99 19.45
C THR A 380 6.94 14.80 20.77
N TYR A 381 8.05 15.51 20.92
CA TYR A 381 8.96 15.35 22.07
C TYR A 381 9.53 16.69 22.56
N ASP A 382 10.11 16.65 23.75
CA ASP A 382 10.69 17.82 24.44
C ASP A 382 12.18 17.94 24.09
N ALA A 383 12.47 18.53 22.94
CA ALA A 383 13.84 18.66 22.44
C ALA A 383 14.69 19.67 23.25
N ASP A 384 14.07 20.66 23.90
CA ASP A 384 14.76 21.74 24.59
C ASP A 384 14.83 21.57 26.13
N GLY A 385 14.18 20.51 26.65
CA GLY A 385 14.12 20.21 28.08
C GLY A 385 13.20 21.15 28.87
N SER A 386 12.27 21.84 28.20
CA SER A 386 11.31 22.76 28.81
C SER A 386 10.19 22.05 29.58
N GLY A 387 10.00 20.76 29.33
CA GLY A 387 8.86 19.96 29.76
C GLY A 387 7.67 19.98 28.81
N SER A 388 7.77 20.68 27.66
CA SER A 388 6.71 20.75 26.65
C SER A 388 7.12 19.94 25.42
N ARG A 389 6.26 19.04 24.95
CA ARG A 389 6.54 18.14 23.82
C ARG A 389 6.03 18.72 22.51
N GLU A 390 6.71 19.74 22.01
CA GLU A 390 6.29 20.52 20.85
C GLU A 390 7.10 20.22 19.58
N THR A 391 8.26 19.56 19.68
CA THR A 391 9.08 19.24 18.51
C THR A 391 8.52 18.00 17.82
N LEU A 392 8.10 18.13 16.56
CA LEU A 392 7.63 17.03 15.74
C LEU A 392 8.82 16.26 15.13
N TYR A 393 9.00 15.01 15.54
CA TYR A 393 10.10 14.17 15.06
C TYR A 393 10.04 13.94 13.54
N ASN A 394 8.85 13.71 12.99
CA ASN A 394 8.62 13.49 11.54
C ASN A 394 9.23 14.63 10.70
N HIS A 395 8.86 15.89 10.99
CA HIS A 395 9.44 17.05 10.31
C HIS A 395 10.94 17.19 10.61
N ARG A 396 11.37 16.91 11.84
CA ARG A 396 12.76 17.09 12.28
C ARG A 396 13.74 16.20 11.51
N VAL A 397 13.38 14.95 11.24
CA VAL A 397 14.25 14.01 10.50
C VAL A 397 14.31 14.33 9.01
N ILE A 398 13.20 14.82 8.42
CA ILE A 398 13.18 15.32 7.03
C ILE A 398 14.03 16.58 6.88
N ASP A 399 13.83 17.58 7.75
CA ASP A 399 14.57 18.86 7.72
C ASP A 399 16.09 18.66 7.87
N ALA A 400 16.47 17.63 8.64
CA ALA A 400 17.86 17.20 8.77
C ALA A 400 18.39 16.48 7.52
N GLY A 401 17.56 16.04 6.58
CA GLY A 401 17.96 15.29 5.38
C GLY A 401 18.26 13.82 5.66
N HIS A 402 17.57 13.20 6.63
CA HIS A 402 17.73 11.79 6.96
C HIS A 402 16.60 10.90 6.41
N ALA A 403 15.52 11.50 5.91
CA ALA A 403 14.35 10.81 5.37
C ALA A 403 13.86 11.47 4.08
N ARG A 404 13.22 10.68 3.22
CA ARG A 404 12.30 11.18 2.18
C ARG A 404 10.86 11.20 2.72
N VAL A 405 9.98 11.90 2.03
CA VAL A 405 8.53 11.82 2.22
C VAL A 405 7.99 10.77 1.25
N TYR A 406 7.15 9.87 1.74
CA TYR A 406 6.38 8.99 0.87
C TYR A 406 5.02 9.62 0.57
N ASP A 407 4.48 9.38 -0.63
CA ASP A 407 3.24 10.01 -1.07
C ASP A 407 2.00 9.19 -0.68
N SER A 408 1.24 9.70 0.31
CA SER A 408 -0.10 9.21 0.67
C SER A 408 -1.10 10.35 0.83
N GLY A 409 -2.31 10.09 1.33
CA GLY A 409 -3.33 11.13 1.57
C GLY A 409 -3.11 11.98 2.82
N LEU A 410 -1.97 11.81 3.52
CA LEU A 410 -1.71 12.39 4.83
C LEU A 410 -1.79 13.93 4.82
N ALA A 411 -2.36 14.52 5.87
CA ALA A 411 -2.71 15.94 5.89
C ALA A 411 -1.48 16.86 5.90
N ARG A 412 -0.36 16.39 6.47
CA ARG A 412 0.94 17.08 6.53
C ARG A 412 1.86 16.86 5.32
N HIS A 413 1.39 16.19 4.27
CA HIS A 413 2.22 15.80 3.13
C HIS A 413 3.04 16.98 2.57
N ASP A 414 2.35 18.04 2.15
CA ASP A 414 3.00 19.17 1.50
C ASP A 414 3.88 19.99 2.47
N GLU A 415 3.62 19.94 3.79
CA GLU A 415 4.52 20.52 4.81
C GLU A 415 5.84 19.75 4.87
N PHE A 416 5.76 18.42 4.84
CA PHE A 416 6.92 17.55 4.86
C PHE A 416 7.71 17.63 3.55
N LEU A 417 7.02 17.64 2.41
CA LEU A 417 7.66 17.79 1.10
C LEU A 417 8.42 19.11 0.99
N ALA A 418 7.90 20.20 1.57
CA ALA A 418 8.63 21.47 1.61
C ALA A 418 9.97 21.36 2.35
N ALA A 419 10.00 20.63 3.47
CA ALA A 419 11.23 20.40 4.23
C ALA A 419 12.20 19.48 3.47
N GLU A 420 11.68 18.49 2.76
CA GLU A 420 12.49 17.59 1.93
C GLU A 420 13.13 18.33 0.76
N LEU A 421 12.37 19.14 0.02
CA LEU A 421 12.90 19.90 -1.12
C LEU A 421 14.02 20.87 -0.69
N ASP A 422 13.89 21.50 0.48
CA ASP A 422 14.95 22.34 1.09
C ASP A 422 16.18 21.51 1.52
N ALA A 423 15.98 20.32 2.06
CA ALA A 423 17.08 19.41 2.40
C ALA A 423 17.82 18.90 1.15
N ARG A 424 17.07 18.61 0.07
CA ARG A 424 17.57 18.25 -1.27
C ARG A 424 18.37 19.40 -1.88
N GLU A 425 17.79 20.61 -1.96
CA GLU A 425 18.44 21.81 -2.53
C GLU A 425 19.76 22.13 -1.83
N THR A 426 19.81 21.96 -0.51
CA THR A 426 21.00 22.26 0.29
C THR A 426 21.95 21.07 0.47
N GLY A 427 21.65 19.91 -0.13
CA GLY A 427 22.49 18.71 -0.10
C GLY A 427 22.72 18.18 1.32
N ARG A 428 21.71 18.22 2.20
CA ARG A 428 21.83 17.75 3.59
C ARG A 428 21.83 16.23 3.66
N ASN A 429 22.79 15.67 4.40
CA ASN A 429 22.86 14.26 4.75
C ASN A 429 22.64 13.32 3.55
N VAL A 430 21.55 12.55 3.47
CA VAL A 430 21.32 11.59 2.36
C VAL A 430 21.35 12.30 1.00
N TRP A 431 20.89 13.55 0.95
CA TRP A 431 20.84 14.34 -0.28
C TRP A 431 22.21 14.86 -0.73
N SER A 432 23.27 14.69 0.06
CA SER A 432 24.63 15.11 -0.32
C SER A 432 25.21 14.35 -1.53
N ALA A 433 24.64 13.19 -1.86
CA ALA A 433 24.99 12.41 -3.05
C ALA A 433 23.97 12.53 -4.19
N SER A 434 22.90 13.31 -4.02
CA SER A 434 21.90 13.51 -5.07
C SER A 434 22.51 14.29 -6.24
N ASP A 435 22.40 13.73 -7.44
CA ASP A 435 22.85 14.36 -8.69
C ASP A 435 21.87 14.12 -9.85
N PRO A 436 20.64 14.67 -9.80
CA PRO A 436 19.62 14.44 -10.82
C PRO A 436 20.05 14.92 -12.21
N ALA A 437 20.88 15.97 -12.27
CA ALA A 437 21.39 16.54 -13.52
C ALA A 437 22.30 15.58 -14.32
N ASN A 438 22.84 14.54 -13.67
CA ASN A 438 23.67 13.52 -14.31
C ASN A 438 22.99 12.13 -14.33
N ALA A 439 21.70 12.04 -14.02
CA ALA A 439 20.95 10.80 -14.09
C ALA A 439 20.93 10.21 -15.50
N GLU A 440 20.99 8.88 -15.62
CA GLU A 440 20.93 8.21 -16.92
C GLU A 440 19.51 8.29 -17.50
N SER A 441 19.40 8.74 -18.76
CA SER A 441 18.12 8.70 -19.47
C SER A 441 17.67 7.26 -19.72
N ILE A 442 16.59 6.85 -19.07
CA ILE A 442 15.97 5.55 -19.30
C ILE A 442 14.82 5.67 -20.30
N ARG A 443 14.55 4.60 -21.06
CA ARG A 443 13.32 4.41 -21.87
C ARG A 443 12.94 5.57 -22.78
N ASN A 444 13.91 6.33 -23.30
CA ASN A 444 13.68 7.53 -24.11
C ASN A 444 13.77 7.31 -25.64
N ASP A 445 13.48 6.09 -26.10
CA ASP A 445 13.43 5.73 -27.51
C ASP A 445 12.15 6.23 -28.20
N PRO A 446 12.09 6.33 -29.55
CA PRO A 446 10.87 6.68 -30.26
C PRO A 446 9.71 5.72 -29.90
N VAL A 447 8.50 6.26 -29.85
CA VAL A 447 7.29 5.50 -29.50
C VAL A 447 6.87 4.62 -30.68
N GLU A 448 7.22 3.33 -30.63
CA GLU A 448 6.81 2.33 -31.62
C GLU A 448 5.49 1.64 -31.27
N GLU A 449 5.25 1.41 -29.97
CA GLU A 449 4.07 0.73 -29.44
C GLU A 449 3.75 1.26 -28.02
N LEU A 450 2.47 1.22 -27.65
CA LEU A 450 1.98 1.59 -26.33
C LEU A 450 1.15 0.44 -25.75
N PHE A 451 1.28 0.18 -24.46
CA PHE A 451 0.30 -0.59 -23.71
C PHE A 451 -0.61 0.35 -22.91
N VAL A 452 -1.87 -0.02 -22.72
CA VAL A 452 -2.88 0.86 -22.11
C VAL A 452 -3.57 0.11 -20.96
N PRO A 453 -2.98 0.10 -19.75
CA PRO A 453 -3.56 -0.50 -18.55
C PRO A 453 -4.99 -0.05 -18.29
N ARG A 454 -5.86 -0.98 -17.86
CA ARG A 454 -7.27 -0.68 -17.51
C ARG A 454 -7.92 0.23 -18.57
N ALA A 455 -7.74 -0.05 -19.85
CA ALA A 455 -8.12 0.89 -20.89
C ALA A 455 -9.62 1.25 -20.85
N ALA A 456 -9.91 2.53 -21.03
CA ALA A 456 -11.26 3.05 -21.25
C ALA A 456 -11.29 3.98 -22.47
N ALA A 457 -12.44 4.00 -23.14
CA ALA A 457 -12.66 4.88 -24.27
C ALA A 457 -12.77 6.33 -23.80
N ILE A 458 -12.29 7.26 -24.62
CA ILE A 458 -12.55 8.68 -24.44
C ILE A 458 -13.65 9.12 -25.40
N GLU A 459 -14.61 9.83 -24.84
CA GLU A 459 -15.77 10.39 -25.51
C GLU A 459 -15.71 11.91 -25.50
N SER A 460 -16.62 12.54 -26.23
CA SER A 460 -16.82 13.99 -26.22
C SER A 460 -18.29 14.28 -25.98
N ALA A 461 -18.59 15.16 -25.02
CA ALA A 461 -19.95 15.62 -24.74
C ALA A 461 -20.57 16.35 -25.94
N SER A 462 -19.76 16.95 -26.82
CA SER A 462 -20.21 17.55 -28.08
C SER A 462 -20.35 16.55 -29.23
N GLY A 463 -19.77 15.35 -29.09
CA GLY A 463 -19.81 14.26 -30.06
C GLY A 463 -18.74 14.30 -31.14
N ASP A 464 -17.88 15.32 -31.20
CA ASP A 464 -16.82 15.44 -32.22
C ASP A 464 -15.41 15.32 -31.61
N LEU A 465 -14.73 14.20 -31.87
CA LEU A 465 -13.31 13.98 -31.54
C LEU A 465 -12.39 14.09 -32.77
N SER A 466 -12.89 14.59 -33.89
CA SER A 466 -12.15 14.60 -35.15
C SER A 466 -10.88 15.44 -35.05
N GLY A 467 -9.74 14.80 -35.32
CA GLY A 467 -8.44 15.45 -35.20
C GLY A 467 -7.95 15.70 -33.77
N ARG A 468 -8.63 15.18 -32.76
CA ARG A 468 -8.29 15.33 -31.34
C ARG A 468 -7.73 14.07 -30.69
N VAL A 469 -7.55 12.99 -31.46
CA VAL A 469 -7.23 11.65 -30.93
C VAL A 469 -5.85 11.21 -31.41
N PRO A 470 -4.80 11.34 -30.58
CA PRO A 470 -3.47 10.83 -30.92
C PRO A 470 -3.36 9.31 -30.94
N VAL A 471 -4.06 8.62 -30.06
CA VAL A 471 -3.95 7.16 -29.92
C VAL A 471 -5.34 6.54 -29.88
N ARG A 472 -5.51 5.47 -30.64
CA ARG A 472 -6.73 4.66 -30.70
C ARG A 472 -6.42 3.23 -30.31
N ALA A 473 -7.43 2.48 -29.90
CA ALA A 473 -7.33 1.03 -29.81
C ALA A 473 -7.19 0.41 -31.20
N GLU A 474 -6.72 -0.83 -31.26
CA GLU A 474 -6.71 -1.60 -32.49
C GLU A 474 -8.14 -1.92 -32.97
N ALA A 475 -8.27 -2.30 -34.26
CA ALA A 475 -9.57 -2.67 -34.83
C ALA A 475 -10.15 -3.97 -34.24
N THR A 476 -9.33 -4.74 -33.53
CA THR A 476 -9.68 -5.99 -32.83
C THR A 476 -10.26 -5.77 -31.45
N ALA A 477 -10.15 -4.56 -30.91
CA ALA A 477 -10.68 -4.24 -29.60
C ALA A 477 -12.21 -4.42 -29.54
N SER A 478 -12.70 -4.69 -28.34
CA SER A 478 -14.14 -4.76 -27.99
C SER A 478 -14.94 -3.58 -28.52
N THR A 479 -14.33 -2.39 -28.53
CA THR A 479 -14.79 -1.21 -29.28
C THR A 479 -13.73 -0.86 -30.33
N PRO A 480 -13.90 -1.27 -31.60
CA PRO A 480 -12.89 -1.08 -32.64
C PRO A 480 -12.49 0.39 -32.85
N ASN A 481 -11.19 0.68 -32.83
CA ASN A 481 -10.64 2.04 -33.00
C ASN A 481 -11.14 3.07 -31.96
N ALA A 482 -11.56 2.61 -30.78
CA ALA A 482 -11.93 3.48 -29.67
C ALA A 482 -10.82 4.52 -29.40
N PRO A 483 -11.15 5.81 -29.22
CA PRO A 483 -10.17 6.79 -28.76
C PRO A 483 -9.65 6.38 -27.38
N LEU A 484 -8.34 6.19 -27.23
CA LEU A 484 -7.71 5.86 -25.95
C LEU A 484 -7.01 7.07 -25.33
N ILE A 485 -6.58 8.01 -26.17
CA ILE A 485 -5.97 9.28 -25.76
C ILE A 485 -6.57 10.39 -26.60
N ALA A 486 -6.96 11.50 -25.97
CA ALA A 486 -7.51 12.66 -26.66
C ALA A 486 -6.97 13.97 -26.07
N VAL A 487 -6.91 15.00 -26.91
CA VAL A 487 -6.45 16.34 -26.55
C VAL A 487 -7.54 17.38 -26.83
N ASP A 488 -7.64 18.34 -25.93
CA ASP A 488 -8.44 19.55 -26.05
C ASP A 488 -7.49 20.75 -26.01
N ASP A 489 -6.92 21.07 -27.17
CA ASP A 489 -5.93 22.15 -27.31
C ASP A 489 -6.54 23.53 -26.92
N ASP A 490 -7.86 23.72 -27.04
CA ASP A 490 -8.55 24.96 -26.68
C ASP A 490 -8.72 25.09 -25.16
N ALA A 491 -8.98 23.97 -24.49
CA ALA A 491 -9.08 23.91 -23.04
C ALA A 491 -7.73 23.67 -22.34
N GLY A 492 -6.63 23.46 -23.07
CA GLY A 492 -5.31 23.15 -22.50
C GLY A 492 -5.30 21.86 -21.69
N ILE A 493 -6.05 20.85 -22.13
CA ILE A 493 -6.26 19.58 -21.43
C ILE A 493 -5.95 18.41 -22.34
N ALA A 494 -5.36 17.35 -21.77
CA ALA A 494 -5.38 16.04 -22.38
C ALA A 494 -6.06 15.03 -21.45
N MET A 495 -6.65 13.99 -22.03
CA MET A 495 -7.20 12.86 -21.29
C MET A 495 -6.59 11.58 -21.84
N VAL A 496 -6.18 10.70 -20.93
CA VAL A 496 -5.65 9.37 -21.20
C VAL A 496 -6.59 8.37 -20.53
N GLY A 497 -7.13 7.42 -21.27
CA GLY A 497 -8.06 6.43 -20.74
C GLY A 497 -7.39 5.30 -19.94
N SER A 498 -6.37 5.61 -19.14
CA SER A 498 -5.51 4.65 -18.44
C SER A 498 -4.67 5.32 -17.33
N PRO A 499 -4.34 4.62 -16.22
CA PRO A 499 -3.29 5.00 -15.28
C PRO A 499 -1.91 4.74 -15.91
N PHE A 500 -1.63 5.46 -16.99
CA PHE A 500 -0.74 5.09 -18.09
C PHE A 500 0.73 4.75 -17.75
N VAL A 501 1.17 5.10 -16.54
CA VAL A 501 2.56 4.95 -16.03
C VAL A 501 2.61 4.22 -14.69
N ASP A 502 1.58 3.42 -14.39
CA ASP A 502 1.48 2.57 -13.21
C ASP A 502 2.67 1.61 -13.10
N GLU A 503 3.45 1.73 -12.03
CA GLU A 503 4.62 0.89 -11.79
C GLU A 503 4.30 -0.58 -11.55
N ALA A 504 3.05 -0.94 -11.24
CA ALA A 504 2.64 -2.34 -11.08
C ALA A 504 2.83 -3.18 -12.36
N TYR A 505 3.18 -2.54 -13.48
CA TYR A 505 3.55 -3.15 -14.75
C TYR A 505 5.06 -3.35 -14.94
N GLU A 506 5.86 -3.17 -13.89
CA GLU A 506 7.30 -3.43 -13.87
C GLU A 506 7.64 -4.82 -13.34
N ILE A 507 8.68 -5.45 -13.88
CA ILE A 507 9.15 -6.78 -13.40
C ILE A 507 9.56 -6.72 -11.93
N ALA A 508 10.21 -5.64 -11.53
CA ALA A 508 10.61 -5.42 -10.14
C ALA A 508 9.41 -5.32 -9.19
N GLU A 509 8.23 -4.92 -9.69
CA GLU A 509 6.96 -4.92 -8.97
C GLU A 509 6.19 -6.26 -9.07
N GLY A 510 6.83 -7.29 -9.65
CA GLY A 510 6.26 -8.62 -9.82
C GLY A 510 5.38 -8.76 -11.06
N TYR A 511 5.44 -7.83 -12.01
CA TYR A 511 4.76 -8.01 -13.29
C TYR A 511 5.45 -9.11 -14.11
N PRO A 512 4.72 -10.05 -14.73
CA PRO A 512 5.31 -11.26 -15.33
C PRO A 512 6.03 -11.04 -16.67
N VAL A 513 5.99 -9.85 -17.26
CA VAL A 513 6.65 -9.56 -18.56
C VAL A 513 7.34 -8.19 -18.55
N GLU A 514 8.39 -8.05 -19.35
CA GLU A 514 9.13 -6.79 -19.53
C GLU A 514 8.27 -5.75 -20.26
N THR A 515 8.26 -4.51 -19.76
CA THR A 515 7.52 -3.37 -20.34
C THR A 515 8.42 -2.21 -20.78
N ASN A 516 9.73 -2.31 -20.56
CA ASN A 516 10.71 -1.25 -20.90
C ASN A 516 10.76 -0.84 -22.38
N GLY A 517 10.30 -1.70 -23.30
CA GLY A 517 10.25 -1.44 -24.74
C GLY A 517 9.03 -0.64 -25.22
N TYR A 518 8.06 -0.36 -24.35
CA TYR A 518 6.88 0.43 -24.71
C TYR A 518 7.10 1.92 -24.43
N GLY A 519 6.61 2.78 -25.33
CA GLY A 519 6.88 4.22 -25.30
C GLY A 519 6.01 5.04 -24.33
N ASN A 520 5.44 4.42 -23.28
CA ASN A 520 4.47 5.06 -22.39
C ASN A 520 5.04 6.35 -21.74
N TYR A 521 6.25 6.28 -21.18
CA TYR A 521 6.88 7.41 -20.48
C TYR A 521 7.19 8.58 -21.43
N VAL A 522 7.81 8.27 -22.57
CA VAL A 522 8.11 9.25 -23.63
C VAL A 522 6.85 9.91 -24.15
N PHE A 523 5.83 9.11 -24.47
CA PHE A 523 4.57 9.62 -24.98
C PHE A 523 3.88 10.56 -23.98
N LEU A 524 3.80 10.18 -22.70
CA LEU A 524 3.17 11.02 -21.68
C LEU A 524 3.92 12.35 -21.52
N THR A 525 5.25 12.32 -21.53
CA THR A 525 6.08 13.53 -21.42
C THR A 525 5.92 14.44 -22.64
N HIS A 526 5.84 13.88 -23.85
CA HIS A 526 5.46 14.63 -25.05
C HIS A 526 4.05 15.25 -24.91
N LEU A 527 3.09 14.49 -24.36
CA LEU A 527 1.71 14.95 -24.17
C LEU A 527 1.62 16.13 -23.18
N LEU A 528 2.36 16.05 -22.08
CA LEU A 528 2.46 17.13 -21.08
C LEU A 528 3.03 18.41 -21.70
N SER A 529 4.20 18.31 -22.34
CA SER A 529 4.86 19.48 -22.95
C SER A 529 4.06 20.07 -24.11
N ARG A 530 3.39 19.23 -24.91
CA ARG A 530 2.44 19.71 -25.93
C ARG A 530 1.30 20.50 -25.30
N THR A 531 0.70 19.98 -24.24
CA THR A 531 -0.47 20.57 -23.58
C THR A 531 -0.11 21.91 -22.94
N ALA A 532 1.08 22.03 -22.35
CA ALA A 532 1.59 23.30 -21.83
C ALA A 532 1.77 24.35 -22.95
N ALA A 533 2.34 23.93 -24.09
CA ALA A 533 2.57 24.80 -25.24
C ALA A 533 1.27 25.29 -25.92
N THR A 534 0.15 24.58 -25.75
CA THR A 534 -1.17 25.00 -26.24
C THR A 534 -1.95 25.80 -25.21
N ALA A 535 -1.85 25.49 -23.91
CA ALA A 535 -2.47 26.25 -22.82
C ALA A 535 -2.07 27.74 -22.83
N GLY A 536 -0.79 28.05 -23.10
CA GLY A 536 -0.29 29.42 -23.21
C GLY A 536 -0.87 30.26 -24.38
N ARG A 537 -1.69 29.67 -25.27
CA ARG A 537 -2.28 30.39 -26.43
C ARG A 537 -3.62 31.06 -26.11
N GLY A 538 -4.30 30.64 -25.04
CA GLY A 538 -5.64 31.09 -24.67
C GLY A 538 -6.72 30.72 -25.71
N PRO A 539 -8.02 30.75 -25.33
CA PRO A 539 -9.10 30.50 -26.28
C PRO A 539 -9.12 31.57 -27.38
N PRO A 540 -9.51 31.24 -28.63
CA PRO A 540 -9.70 32.23 -29.68
C PRO A 540 -10.76 33.26 -29.24
N LEU A 541 -10.47 34.55 -29.36
CA LEU A 541 -11.43 35.63 -29.12
C LEU A 541 -12.54 35.67 -30.19
N HIS A 542 -13.50 34.75 -30.17
CA HIS A 542 -14.74 34.83 -30.94
C HIS A 542 -15.85 34.11 -30.14
N ALA A 543 -16.95 34.72 -29.69
CA ALA A 543 -17.75 35.78 -30.26
C ALA A 543 -18.20 36.81 -29.21
N GLY A 544 -17.92 38.09 -29.48
CA GLY A 544 -18.64 39.19 -28.82
C GLY A 544 -20.07 39.28 -29.36
N PRO A 545 -21.04 39.74 -28.55
CA PRO A 545 -22.40 40.03 -29.02
C PRO A 545 -22.38 41.19 -30.04
N PRO A 546 -23.39 41.28 -30.94
CA PRO A 546 -23.35 42.15 -32.11
C PRO A 546 -23.37 43.64 -31.74
N ASP A 547 -22.60 44.41 -32.52
CA ASP A 547 -22.37 45.85 -32.44
C ASP A 547 -23.62 46.70 -32.14
N THR A 548 -23.51 47.57 -31.13
CA THR A 548 -24.29 48.82 -31.07
C THR A 548 -23.37 50.02 -31.38
N PRO A 549 -23.75 50.92 -32.30
CA PRO A 549 -22.92 52.06 -32.68
C PRO A 549 -23.06 53.19 -31.65
N GLY A 550 -22.00 53.44 -30.88
CA GLY A 550 -21.94 54.49 -29.87
C GLY A 550 -20.70 55.38 -30.04
N ASN A 551 -20.94 56.59 -30.51
CA ASN A 551 -19.99 57.68 -30.75
C ASN A 551 -19.27 58.14 -29.46
N GLY A 552 -17.94 58.25 -29.49
CA GLY A 552 -17.18 58.93 -28.43
C GLY A 552 -15.67 58.86 -28.64
N GLY A 553 -15.08 59.91 -29.20
CA GLY A 553 -13.63 60.05 -29.34
C GLY A 553 -12.89 60.23 -28.00
N PRO A 554 -11.56 59.99 -27.96
CA PRO A 554 -10.80 59.87 -26.72
C PRO A 554 -10.39 61.23 -26.13
N PRO A 555 -10.37 61.41 -24.80
CA PRO A 555 -9.65 62.50 -24.15
C PRO A 555 -8.18 62.14 -23.87
N PRO A 556 -7.28 63.14 -23.72
CA PRO A 556 -5.84 62.94 -23.72
C PRO A 556 -5.26 62.58 -22.33
N HIS A 557 -4.25 61.71 -22.37
CA HIS A 557 -3.09 61.57 -21.48
C HIS A 557 -3.25 61.85 -19.97
N ALA A 558 -3.25 60.78 -19.19
CA ALA A 558 -2.56 60.71 -17.89
C ALA A 558 -1.68 59.44 -17.92
N GLY A 559 -0.38 59.60 -17.63
CA GLY A 559 0.61 58.51 -17.68
C GLY A 559 0.33 57.40 -16.65
N PRO A 560 0.81 56.17 -16.88
CA PRO A 560 0.62 55.07 -15.96
C PRO A 560 1.49 55.27 -14.70
N PRO A 561 0.99 54.91 -13.50
CA PRO A 561 1.84 54.65 -12.35
C PRO A 561 2.64 53.37 -12.60
N ASP A 562 3.91 53.36 -12.14
CA ASP A 562 4.84 52.24 -12.22
C ASP A 562 4.15 50.92 -11.83
N ARG A 563 3.92 50.07 -12.83
CA ARG A 563 3.73 48.64 -12.62
C ARG A 563 5.13 48.04 -12.57
N ALA A 564 5.49 47.48 -11.42
CA ALA A 564 6.49 46.42 -11.41
C ALA A 564 6.08 45.41 -12.49
N GLY A 565 6.98 45.15 -13.43
CA GLY A 565 6.80 44.05 -14.37
C GLY A 565 6.71 42.72 -13.61
N PRO A 566 6.25 41.64 -14.27
CA PRO A 566 6.44 40.31 -13.70
C PRO A 566 7.91 40.14 -13.32
N PRO A 567 8.23 39.46 -12.20
CA PRO A 567 9.61 39.21 -11.84
C PRO A 567 10.31 38.56 -13.04
N GLU A 568 11.44 39.13 -13.43
CA GLU A 568 12.34 38.49 -14.39
C GLU A 568 12.68 37.12 -13.81
N ARG A 569 12.25 36.05 -14.49
CA ARG A 569 12.71 34.69 -14.19
C ARG A 569 14.23 34.71 -14.34
N ASN A 570 14.94 34.67 -13.23
CA ASN A 570 16.38 34.48 -13.25
C ASN A 570 16.64 33.11 -13.90
N ALA A 571 17.34 33.14 -15.02
CA ALA A 571 18.00 31.96 -15.55
C ALA A 571 19.14 31.57 -14.59
N SER A 572 19.32 30.27 -14.42
CA SER A 572 20.28 29.53 -13.58
C SER A 572 20.13 29.72 -12.07
N ASP A 573 19.61 28.70 -11.37
CA ASP A 573 20.38 27.86 -10.42
C ASP A 573 19.46 26.74 -9.85
N GLU A 574 19.95 25.49 -9.84
CA GLU A 574 19.63 24.38 -8.90
C GLU A 574 18.16 23.98 -8.62
N TYR A 575 17.51 23.40 -9.63
CA TYR A 575 16.53 22.29 -9.65
C TYR A 575 16.15 22.18 -11.15
N GLY A 576 15.77 21.01 -11.68
CA GLY A 576 15.46 20.85 -13.11
C GLY A 576 14.42 21.85 -13.66
N GLU A 577 14.04 21.74 -14.95
CA GLU A 577 12.90 22.54 -15.43
C GLU A 577 11.67 22.33 -14.51
N ALA A 578 10.85 23.38 -14.34
CA ALA A 578 9.63 23.39 -13.51
C ALA A 578 8.93 22.01 -13.39
N PRO A 579 8.60 21.52 -12.18
CA PRO A 579 8.26 20.11 -11.97
C PRO A 579 6.94 19.71 -12.63
N VAL A 580 6.83 18.43 -12.97
CA VAL A 580 5.53 17.77 -13.21
C VAL A 580 4.97 17.36 -11.85
N LEU A 581 3.73 17.75 -11.58
CA LEU A 581 3.06 17.41 -10.34
C LEU A 581 2.04 16.29 -10.55
N ILE A 582 1.82 15.45 -9.55
CA ILE A 582 0.73 14.48 -9.51
C ILE A 582 -0.12 14.67 -8.25
N ASP A 583 -1.43 14.71 -8.42
CA ASP A 583 -2.37 14.84 -7.29
C ASP A 583 -2.50 13.53 -6.51
N GLY A 584 -2.19 13.58 -5.20
CA GLY A 584 -2.36 12.49 -4.24
C GLY A 584 -3.43 12.75 -3.16
N GLY A 585 -4.00 13.96 -3.12
CA GLY A 585 -4.80 14.46 -1.99
C GLY A 585 -6.28 14.08 -2.00
N HIS A 586 -6.75 13.37 -3.03
CA HIS A 586 -8.16 13.04 -3.26
C HIS A 586 -8.40 11.52 -3.30
N GLY A 587 -7.67 10.80 -2.44
CA GLY A 587 -7.78 9.37 -2.18
C GLY A 587 -7.17 8.46 -3.24
N GLN A 588 -6.30 8.98 -4.12
CA GLN A 588 -5.63 8.23 -5.18
C GLN A 588 -4.76 7.10 -4.63
N PHE A 589 -4.00 7.37 -3.58
CA PHE A 589 -3.08 6.42 -2.97
C PHE A 589 -3.78 5.10 -2.60
N ALA A 590 -4.90 5.21 -1.87
CA ALA A 590 -5.71 4.06 -1.44
C ALA A 590 -6.49 3.35 -2.55
N ALA A 591 -6.52 3.89 -3.77
CA ALA A 591 -7.37 3.40 -4.85
C ALA A 591 -6.59 2.60 -5.89
N SER A 592 -6.72 1.28 -5.90
CA SER A 592 -6.03 0.35 -6.84
C SER A 592 -6.08 0.66 -8.35
N TYR A 593 -6.89 1.64 -8.77
CA TYR A 593 -7.08 2.10 -10.14
C TYR A 593 -6.53 3.50 -10.43
N ALA A 594 -5.99 4.17 -9.43
CA ALA A 594 -5.42 5.51 -9.48
C ALA A 594 -3.94 5.45 -9.07
N LEU A 595 -3.23 6.54 -9.30
CA LEU A 595 -1.80 6.66 -9.02
C LEU A 595 -1.55 7.89 -8.12
N SER A 596 -0.73 7.72 -7.09
CA SER A 596 0.06 8.81 -6.47
C SER A 596 1.48 8.83 -7.07
N ALA A 597 2.36 9.71 -6.56
CA ALA A 597 3.77 9.69 -6.95
C ALA A 597 4.49 8.40 -6.51
N GLU A 598 4.09 7.81 -5.39
CA GLU A 598 4.59 6.49 -4.92
C GLU A 598 4.22 5.34 -5.89
N ASP A 599 3.17 5.49 -6.71
CA ASP A 599 2.80 4.49 -7.75
C ASP A 599 3.49 4.76 -9.12
N ALA A 600 4.46 5.69 -9.18
CA ALA A 600 5.05 6.19 -10.42
C ALA A 600 6.58 6.42 -10.34
N ALA A 601 7.29 5.72 -9.46
CA ALA A 601 8.73 5.94 -9.22
C ALA A 601 9.59 5.74 -10.50
N TYR A 602 9.23 4.78 -11.36
CA TYR A 602 9.93 4.57 -12.64
C TYR A 602 9.67 5.68 -13.66
N TYR A 603 8.51 6.36 -13.58
CA TYR A 603 8.25 7.54 -14.40
C TYR A 603 9.01 8.76 -13.88
N LEU A 604 9.16 8.89 -12.55
CA LEU A 604 10.08 9.85 -11.94
C LEU A 604 11.49 9.66 -12.48
N ARG A 605 12.05 8.44 -12.47
CA ARG A 605 13.38 8.14 -13.04
C ARG A 605 13.51 8.51 -14.51
N TYR A 606 12.46 8.27 -15.29
CA TYR A 606 12.43 8.72 -16.67
C TYR A 606 12.53 10.25 -16.77
N LEU A 607 11.78 10.98 -15.95
CA LEU A 607 11.73 12.44 -15.95
C LEU A 607 13.07 13.06 -15.50
N GLU A 608 13.72 12.50 -14.49
CA GLU A 608 15.10 12.87 -14.08
C GLU A 608 16.05 12.83 -15.27
N GLY A 609 16.05 11.71 -16.00
CA GLY A 609 16.90 11.50 -17.17
C GLY A 609 16.59 12.40 -18.38
N VAL A 610 15.52 13.20 -18.32
CA VAL A 610 15.21 14.26 -19.30
C VAL A 610 15.14 15.66 -18.68
N ASP A 611 15.74 15.83 -17.50
CA ASP A 611 15.91 17.11 -16.77
C ASP A 611 14.57 17.75 -16.33
N ILE A 612 13.65 16.90 -15.84
CA ILE A 612 12.34 17.29 -15.32
C ILE A 612 12.13 16.66 -13.94
N ALA A 613 11.83 17.49 -12.93
CA ALA A 613 11.47 17.01 -11.60
C ALA A 613 10.01 16.48 -11.57
N PHE A 614 9.72 15.56 -10.65
CA PHE A 614 8.40 14.96 -10.46
C PHE A 614 8.04 14.91 -8.98
N GLU A 615 6.92 15.51 -8.59
CA GLU A 615 6.53 15.64 -7.19
C GLU A 615 5.05 15.35 -6.98
N GLY A 616 4.69 14.72 -5.86
CA GLY A 616 3.30 14.63 -5.42
C GLY A 616 2.81 15.92 -4.76
N VAL A 617 1.50 16.14 -4.79
CA VAL A 617 0.85 17.28 -4.12
C VAL A 617 -0.53 16.90 -3.61
N ASN A 618 -0.84 17.29 -2.37
CA ASN A 618 -2.13 16.99 -1.75
C ASN A 618 -3.04 18.21 -1.62
N GLN A 619 -2.48 19.41 -1.40
CA GLN A 619 -3.24 20.62 -1.13
C GLN A 619 -3.10 21.64 -2.26
N LEU A 620 -3.78 21.39 -3.38
CA LEU A 620 -3.70 22.24 -4.59
C LEU A 620 -4.08 23.72 -4.39
N ALA A 621 -4.82 24.05 -3.32
CA ALA A 621 -5.32 25.40 -3.09
C ALA A 621 -4.82 26.07 -1.80
N THR A 622 -4.03 25.39 -0.98
CA THR A 622 -3.54 25.91 0.30
C THR A 622 -2.09 25.53 0.59
N GLY A 623 -1.48 26.24 1.54
CA GLY A 623 -0.15 25.89 2.05
C GLY A 623 0.92 25.85 0.95
N PHE A 624 1.88 24.94 1.12
CA PHE A 624 2.97 24.73 0.17
C PHE A 624 2.49 24.12 -1.15
N GLY A 625 1.45 23.27 -1.14
CA GLY A 625 0.90 22.67 -2.36
C GLY A 625 0.42 23.71 -3.39
N ALA A 626 -0.17 24.82 -2.95
CA ALA A 626 -0.53 25.94 -3.83
C ALA A 626 0.68 26.68 -4.41
N GLU A 627 1.77 26.80 -3.63
CA GLU A 627 3.02 27.39 -4.11
C GLU A 627 3.70 26.49 -5.14
N LEU A 628 3.75 25.18 -4.85
CA LEU A 628 4.28 24.16 -5.74
C LEU A 628 3.49 24.10 -7.05
N LEU A 629 2.15 24.11 -6.99
CA LEU A 629 1.28 24.19 -8.17
C LEU A 629 1.60 25.42 -9.03
N GLY A 630 1.81 26.59 -8.41
CA GLY A 630 2.19 27.81 -9.12
C GLY A 630 3.54 27.74 -9.84
N ASN A 631 4.44 26.88 -9.36
CA ASN A 631 5.78 26.68 -9.92
C ASN A 631 5.87 25.51 -10.91
N GLY A 632 4.89 24.61 -10.91
CA GLY A 632 4.84 23.44 -11.79
C GLY A 632 4.67 23.77 -13.27
N ARG A 633 5.08 22.84 -14.14
CA ARG A 633 4.82 22.90 -15.59
C ARG A 633 3.53 22.19 -15.98
N ALA A 634 3.18 21.15 -15.24
CA ALA A 634 2.03 20.31 -15.51
C ALA A 634 1.48 19.69 -14.23
N LEU A 635 0.19 19.37 -14.24
CA LEU A 635 -0.51 18.63 -13.21
C LEU A 635 -1.14 17.37 -13.82
N LEU A 636 -0.75 16.21 -13.32
CA LEU A 636 -1.38 14.92 -13.54
C LEU A 636 -2.48 14.73 -12.51
N ILE A 637 -3.69 14.44 -12.98
CA ILE A 637 -4.83 14.09 -12.13
C ILE A 637 -5.29 12.70 -12.51
N THR A 638 -5.02 11.70 -11.66
CA THR A 638 -5.60 10.36 -11.83
C THR A 638 -7.03 10.33 -11.29
N ALA A 639 -7.84 9.33 -11.67
CA ALA A 639 -9.26 9.28 -11.32
C ALA A 639 -9.48 9.28 -9.78
N PRO A 640 -9.94 10.40 -9.18
CA PRO A 640 -9.92 10.56 -7.74
C PRO A 640 -11.13 9.89 -7.08
N THR A 641 -10.96 9.39 -5.86
CA THR A 641 -12.08 8.79 -5.10
C THR A 641 -12.99 9.87 -4.53
N GLU A 642 -12.40 11.02 -4.20
CA GLU A 642 -13.08 12.19 -3.67
C GLU A 642 -13.26 13.28 -4.73
N ALA A 643 -14.30 14.10 -4.56
CA ALA A 643 -14.58 15.20 -5.48
C ALA A 643 -13.79 16.44 -5.09
N TYR A 644 -13.22 17.13 -6.08
CA TYR A 644 -12.57 18.42 -5.87
C TYR A 644 -13.61 19.45 -5.39
N THR A 645 -13.19 20.29 -4.45
CA THR A 645 -13.91 21.49 -4.05
C THR A 645 -13.82 22.57 -5.13
N GLU A 646 -14.73 23.55 -5.10
CA GLU A 646 -14.67 24.68 -6.04
C GLU A 646 -13.37 25.50 -5.88
N THR A 647 -12.82 25.56 -4.67
CA THR A 647 -11.56 26.27 -4.39
C THR A 647 -10.37 25.58 -5.08
N GLU A 648 -10.30 24.25 -5.04
CA GLU A 648 -9.28 23.47 -5.78
C GLU A 648 -9.47 23.61 -7.28
N LEU A 649 -10.71 23.52 -7.78
CA LEU A 649 -11.00 23.76 -9.19
C LEU A 649 -10.57 25.16 -9.64
N ASP A 650 -10.77 26.19 -8.83
CA ASP A 650 -10.30 27.55 -9.10
C ASP A 650 -8.77 27.67 -9.12
N ALA A 651 -8.08 26.95 -8.24
CA ALA A 651 -6.61 26.87 -8.24
C ALA A 651 -6.10 26.23 -9.54
N VAL A 652 -6.67 25.09 -9.94
CA VAL A 652 -6.29 24.40 -11.20
C VAL A 652 -6.64 25.24 -12.44
N ARG A 653 -7.78 25.95 -12.44
CA ARG A 653 -8.12 26.91 -13.52
C ARG A 653 -7.09 28.04 -13.61
N THR A 654 -6.62 28.55 -12.47
CA THR A 654 -5.62 29.62 -12.40
C THR A 654 -4.28 29.13 -12.92
N PHE A 655 -3.80 27.99 -12.39
CA PHE A 655 -2.59 27.31 -12.87
C PHE A 655 -2.58 27.14 -14.39
N ARG A 656 -3.67 26.61 -14.95
CA ARG A 656 -3.80 26.43 -16.39
C ARG A 656 -3.77 27.76 -17.15
N LYS A 657 -4.46 28.78 -16.65
CA LYS A 657 -4.49 30.12 -17.27
C LYS A 657 -3.09 30.75 -17.31
N ASP A 658 -2.25 30.42 -16.34
CA ASP A 658 -0.88 30.89 -16.24
C ASP A 658 0.12 30.05 -17.06
N GLY A 659 -0.39 29.07 -17.83
CA GLY A 659 0.37 28.29 -18.82
C GLY A 659 0.61 26.84 -18.42
N GLY A 660 0.14 26.40 -17.25
CA GLY A 660 0.25 25.03 -16.79
C GLY A 660 -0.57 24.05 -17.64
N ALA A 661 -0.04 22.84 -17.87
CA ALA A 661 -0.77 21.75 -18.49
C ALA A 661 -1.59 20.96 -17.46
N VAL A 662 -2.80 20.52 -17.83
CA VAL A 662 -3.54 19.53 -17.03
C VAL A 662 -3.76 18.29 -17.86
N VAL A 663 -3.30 17.13 -17.37
CA VAL A 663 -3.51 15.84 -18.02
C VAL A 663 -4.28 14.92 -17.08
N LEU A 664 -5.42 14.44 -17.54
CA LEU A 664 -6.33 13.58 -16.79
C LEU A 664 -6.04 12.11 -17.13
N LEU A 665 -5.66 11.30 -16.14
CA LEU A 665 -5.42 9.88 -16.28
C LEU A 665 -6.61 9.09 -15.73
N GLY A 666 -7.36 8.46 -16.63
CA GLY A 666 -8.56 7.68 -16.32
C GLY A 666 -8.33 6.17 -16.40
N GLY A 667 -9.36 5.45 -16.81
CA GLY A 667 -9.32 4.00 -17.02
C GLY A 667 -10.68 3.36 -16.80
N ALA A 668 -10.70 2.03 -16.80
CA ALA A 668 -11.83 1.22 -16.38
C ALA A 668 -11.93 1.28 -14.85
N VAL A 669 -12.51 2.38 -14.36
CA VAL A 669 -12.60 2.73 -12.93
C VAL A 669 -14.06 2.70 -12.44
N PRO A 670 -14.28 2.67 -11.10
CA PRO A 670 -15.61 2.78 -10.51
C PRO A 670 -16.36 4.04 -10.97
N GLU A 671 -17.69 3.99 -10.90
CA GLU A 671 -18.55 5.08 -11.41
C GLU A 671 -18.33 6.41 -10.69
N VAL A 672 -18.08 6.38 -9.39
CA VAL A 672 -17.79 7.59 -8.60
C VAL A 672 -16.52 8.27 -9.10
N ALA A 673 -15.40 7.53 -9.21
CA ALA A 673 -14.13 8.09 -9.68
C ALA A 673 -14.20 8.61 -11.12
N ARG A 674 -14.88 7.88 -12.00
CA ARG A 674 -15.16 8.35 -13.37
C ARG A 674 -15.98 9.64 -13.38
N THR A 675 -16.96 9.76 -12.49
CA THR A 675 -17.79 10.98 -12.36
C THR A 675 -16.96 12.15 -11.85
N ASN A 676 -16.10 11.94 -10.86
CA ASN A 676 -15.21 12.98 -10.33
C ASN A 676 -14.25 13.48 -11.41
N LEU A 677 -13.56 12.57 -12.11
CA LEU A 677 -12.63 12.95 -13.18
C LEU A 677 -13.33 13.70 -14.34
N ASN A 678 -14.54 13.26 -14.72
CA ASN A 678 -15.35 13.94 -15.72
C ASN A 678 -15.84 15.33 -15.26
N THR A 679 -16.12 15.49 -13.97
CA THR A 679 -16.51 16.77 -13.37
C THR A 679 -15.35 17.74 -13.39
N ILE A 680 -14.12 17.29 -13.13
CA ILE A 680 -12.91 18.10 -13.26
C ILE A 680 -12.73 18.55 -14.72
N ALA A 681 -12.81 17.63 -15.69
CA ALA A 681 -12.73 17.98 -17.11
C ALA A 681 -13.75 19.07 -17.51
N GLU A 682 -15.00 18.93 -17.05
CA GLU A 682 -16.08 19.89 -17.28
C GLU A 682 -15.82 21.25 -16.63
N ALA A 683 -15.41 21.25 -15.36
CA ALA A 683 -15.13 22.44 -14.59
C ALA A 683 -13.95 23.24 -15.17
N LEU A 684 -13.02 22.56 -15.83
CA LEU A 684 -11.93 23.18 -16.57
C LEU A 684 -12.33 23.58 -18.00
N GLY A 685 -13.55 23.30 -18.44
CA GLY A 685 -14.09 23.73 -19.72
C GLY A 685 -13.80 22.80 -20.90
N SER A 686 -13.32 21.58 -20.63
CA SER A 686 -13.18 20.55 -21.66
C SER A 686 -14.46 19.75 -21.86
N ASP A 687 -14.71 19.35 -23.10
CA ASP A 687 -15.81 18.45 -23.44
C ASP A 687 -15.39 16.97 -23.46
N LEU A 688 -14.12 16.65 -23.17
CA LEU A 688 -13.62 15.28 -23.09
C LEU A 688 -14.24 14.56 -21.89
N ARG A 689 -14.63 13.30 -22.08
CA ARG A 689 -15.21 12.45 -21.03
C ARG A 689 -14.62 11.05 -21.07
N LEU A 690 -14.35 10.49 -19.90
CA LEU A 690 -14.00 9.09 -19.73
C LEU A 690 -15.25 8.23 -19.88
N GLY A 691 -15.22 7.32 -20.85
CA GLY A 691 -16.28 6.40 -21.22
C GLY A 691 -16.11 5.01 -20.61
N GLY A 692 -16.63 4.00 -21.32
CA GLY A 692 -16.59 2.60 -20.88
C GLY A 692 -15.24 1.90 -21.11
N ALA A 693 -15.05 0.76 -20.44
CA ALA A 693 -13.86 -0.07 -20.58
C ALA A 693 -13.66 -0.57 -22.03
N VAL A 694 -12.40 -0.64 -22.45
CA VAL A 694 -11.96 -1.17 -23.75
C VAL A 694 -11.00 -2.33 -23.50
N THR A 695 -11.40 -3.52 -23.92
CA THR A 695 -10.54 -4.71 -23.90
C THR A 695 -10.16 -5.14 -25.31
N ASP A 696 -9.06 -5.88 -25.47
CA ASP A 696 -8.66 -6.49 -26.75
C ASP A 696 -8.10 -7.90 -26.53
N GLY A 697 -8.78 -8.94 -27.02
CA GLY A 697 -8.34 -10.32 -26.87
C GLY A 697 -7.22 -10.74 -27.84
N THR A 698 -6.88 -9.91 -28.83
CA THR A 698 -5.87 -10.19 -29.87
C THR A 698 -4.59 -9.42 -29.63
N ASN A 699 -4.70 -8.10 -29.43
CA ASN A 699 -3.57 -7.20 -29.20
C ASN A 699 -3.58 -6.77 -27.73
N ASN A 700 -2.93 -7.56 -26.89
CA ASN A 700 -2.81 -7.27 -25.46
C ASN A 700 -1.46 -7.72 -24.89
N LEU A 701 -1.14 -7.11 -23.74
CA LEU A 701 0.05 -7.44 -22.99
C LEU A 701 -0.18 -8.69 -22.14
N ASN A 702 0.76 -9.65 -22.20
CA ASN A 702 0.76 -10.86 -21.39
C ASN A 702 -0.55 -11.69 -21.44
N GLY A 703 -1.26 -11.70 -22.56
CA GLY A 703 -2.52 -12.47 -22.67
C GLY A 703 -3.68 -11.85 -21.86
N ASN A 704 -3.53 -10.65 -21.30
CA ASN A 704 -4.54 -9.98 -20.48
C ASN A 704 -5.34 -8.96 -21.32
N PRO A 705 -6.59 -9.25 -21.71
CA PRO A 705 -7.36 -8.36 -22.58
C PRO A 705 -7.66 -6.98 -21.99
N SER A 706 -7.52 -6.78 -20.68
CA SER A 706 -7.69 -5.47 -20.02
C SER A 706 -6.51 -4.52 -20.19
N VAL A 707 -5.41 -4.99 -20.79
CA VAL A 707 -4.19 -4.22 -21.06
C VAL A 707 -3.90 -4.28 -22.57
N PRO A 708 -4.74 -3.66 -23.42
CA PRO A 708 -4.52 -3.65 -24.85
C PRO A 708 -3.19 -2.98 -25.21
N ILE A 709 -2.56 -3.46 -26.28
CA ILE A 709 -1.41 -2.82 -26.92
C ILE A 709 -1.84 -2.21 -28.26
N THR A 710 -1.21 -1.11 -28.67
CA THR A 710 -1.56 -0.46 -29.93
C THR A 710 -0.42 0.30 -30.58
N THR A 711 -0.47 0.32 -31.91
CA THR A 711 0.35 1.13 -32.82
C THR A 711 -0.50 2.10 -33.65
N ASN A 712 -1.79 2.23 -33.32
CA ASN A 712 -2.78 3.02 -34.05
C ASN A 712 -2.66 4.51 -33.70
N PHE A 713 -1.60 5.11 -34.23
CA PHE A 713 -1.18 6.48 -33.94
C PHE A 713 -1.71 7.48 -34.97
N GLY A 714 -2.04 8.68 -34.50
CA GLY A 714 -2.41 9.79 -35.35
C GLY A 714 -1.20 10.56 -35.86
N ASP A 715 -0.85 10.40 -37.15
CA ASP A 715 0.30 11.06 -37.83
C ASP A 715 0.36 12.60 -37.73
N ARG A 716 -0.71 13.26 -37.27
CA ARG A 716 -0.74 14.72 -37.12
C ARG A 716 -0.11 15.21 -35.81
N PHE A 717 0.16 14.33 -34.87
CA PHE A 717 0.68 14.66 -33.56
C PHE A 717 2.19 14.37 -33.51
N ASN A 718 2.96 15.34 -33.01
CA ASN A 718 4.40 15.20 -32.83
C ASN A 718 4.68 14.63 -31.43
N LEU A 719 4.22 13.39 -31.17
CA LEU A 719 4.23 12.78 -29.83
C LEU A 719 4.99 11.44 -29.77
N PHE A 720 5.63 11.03 -30.87
CA PHE A 720 6.11 9.65 -31.05
C PHE A 720 7.61 9.55 -31.35
N ASP A 721 8.34 10.66 -31.33
CA ASP A 721 9.80 10.66 -31.42
C ASP A 721 10.42 10.56 -30.02
N THR A 722 11.75 10.52 -29.91
CA THR A 722 12.46 10.66 -28.63
C THR A 722 12.19 12.03 -28.01
N TYR A 723 12.10 12.11 -26.69
CA TYR A 723 11.89 13.39 -26.00
C TYR A 723 13.23 14.08 -25.68
N THR A 724 13.27 15.41 -25.87
CA THR A 724 14.32 16.28 -25.32
C THR A 724 13.67 17.53 -24.74
N ASN A 725 14.31 18.16 -23.74
CA ASN A 725 13.87 19.46 -23.21
C ASN A 725 13.83 20.58 -24.28
N GLU A 726 14.56 20.43 -25.40
CA GLU A 726 14.49 21.32 -26.57
C GLU A 726 13.29 21.06 -27.52
N THR A 727 12.42 20.08 -27.21
CA THR A 727 11.32 19.70 -28.11
C THR A 727 10.24 20.79 -28.17
N GLU A 728 10.11 21.46 -29.32
CA GLU A 728 9.12 22.53 -29.52
C GLU A 728 7.79 22.05 -30.13
N TYR A 729 6.69 22.64 -29.66
CA TYR A 729 5.33 22.39 -30.18
C TYR A 729 4.72 23.66 -30.80
N GLY A 730 5.08 23.96 -32.06
CA GLY A 730 4.74 25.23 -32.75
C GLY A 730 4.36 25.13 -34.25
N ASN A 731 3.28 25.82 -34.64
CA ASN A 731 2.68 26.08 -35.97
C ASN A 731 3.19 25.32 -37.24
N ARG A 732 2.33 24.48 -37.83
CA ARG A 732 2.36 24.23 -39.29
C ARG A 732 1.98 25.51 -40.05
N LYS A 733 2.96 26.32 -40.45
CA LYS A 733 2.96 27.07 -41.71
C LYS A 733 4.38 27.21 -42.27
N ALA A 734 4.59 26.56 -43.44
CA ALA A 734 5.76 26.55 -44.35
C ALA A 734 6.97 25.70 -43.88
N GLY A 735 7.53 24.76 -44.65
CA GLY A 735 7.28 24.32 -46.03
C GLY A 735 7.90 22.94 -46.27
N SER A 736 7.59 22.35 -47.42
CA SER A 736 8.03 21.04 -47.86
C SER A 736 9.56 20.84 -47.80
N GLY A 737 10.06 20.21 -46.76
CA GLY A 737 11.42 19.66 -46.70
C GLY A 737 11.45 18.24 -47.26
N ARG A 738 11.40 18.11 -48.59
CA ARG A 738 11.73 16.86 -49.28
C ARG A 738 13.18 16.52 -48.95
N SER A 739 13.43 15.53 -48.08
CA SER A 739 14.78 15.00 -47.89
C SER A 739 15.26 14.43 -49.22
N HIS A 740 16.25 15.08 -49.83
CA HIS A 740 16.91 14.57 -51.01
C HIS A 740 17.75 13.38 -50.57
N ARG A 741 17.22 12.18 -50.82
CA ARG A 741 17.95 10.93 -50.86
C ARG A 741 19.08 11.06 -51.89
N LYS A 742 20.30 11.41 -51.46
CA LYS A 742 21.49 11.32 -52.32
C LYS A 742 21.89 9.84 -52.42
N GLY A 743 21.45 9.23 -53.51
CA GLY A 743 21.93 7.91 -53.92
C GLY A 743 23.43 7.91 -54.22
N ARG A 744 24.04 6.78 -53.85
CA ARG A 744 25.39 6.30 -54.20
C ARG A 744 25.91 6.79 -55.56
N ARG A 745 27.18 7.15 -55.60
CA ARG A 745 28.07 6.78 -56.70
C ARG A 745 29.31 6.09 -56.13
N ASN A 746 29.43 4.81 -56.46
CA ASN A 746 30.72 4.15 -56.61
C ASN A 746 31.52 4.89 -57.68
N ASP A 747 32.83 4.95 -57.52
CA ASP A 747 33.78 4.62 -58.59
C ASP A 747 35.16 4.34 -58.00
N SER A 748 35.65 3.14 -58.33
CA SER A 748 37.06 2.68 -58.41
C SER A 748 37.90 2.54 -57.14
#